data_AF-A0A0G0CQ29-F1
#
_entry.id   AF-A0A0G0CQ29-F1
#
_cell.length_a   1.000
_cell.length_b   1.000
_cell.length_c   1.000
_cell.angle_alpha   90.00
_cell.angle_beta   90.00
_cell.angle_gamma   90.00
#
_symmetry.space_group_name_H-M   'P 1'
#
loop_
_entity.id
_entity.type
_entity.pdbx_description
1 polymer ?
#
loop_
_entity_poly.entity_id
_entity_poly.type
_entity_poly.pdbx_seq_one_letter_code
_entity_poly.pdbx_strand_id
1 'polypeptide(L)'
;MIPFLDLKKQHNSIKKDIDLAVGKVLEDSNFILGYEVDEFEKNFANYIGVKRCIGVSTGESAILLILKALEVGPGDEVITVANTFIATVFPIITLGAKPVLIDIDPKTYQMDLNMLQKSITPKTKVILPVHLFGIPAPIAEILKIAKEKNIFVVEDACQAHGSSIAGKMCGSFGIASAFSFYPGKNLGAAGDAGAITTNDEDLANKLIAMRNIGQFEKYKHDLFGYNFRMDTIQAAFLSVKLKHLNLWNKKRREIANYYNKLLSDLPVVLPPKLKNGLVENYHLYVIKSQKRNELLEFLKQNEISTGIHYPIPLHMQKSLSFLCYNEESFPVTKKYATEILSLPMFPDMTKNQVKEVSDKIHEFYRNLDRLGKIVITGGAGFIGSSVADYLLEHFAEKIDKIVVLDNFVRGKKENLIKALKNKKVELIEGDIRDKELVDKLIKGANYVIHEAAIKNILCDEDPRLSLEVLVNGTFNVMEACVKHKVRKLVFNSSASVYGQPLKIPMQETDNYNNEAFYGAGKIANEQMAKAFNKMYGLNYVCLRPFNIYGPRMDISGIYTEVFIRWLDSIDNGKAPVIFGDGTNTLDFVYIEDVVRATITALLSDIKQGFYNVGSGDEVSLNKLVEVLLKCNKSDLKVEHIQQIRKSNYVTRRKADIVNAKKDLGFIATTSLETGVKKLIEWRKKTKKNENTVN
;
A
#
# COMPACT_ATOMS: atom_id res chain seq x y z
N MET A 1 14.59 -3.63 -20.93
CA MET A 1 14.31 -2.36 -20.21
C MET A 1 13.40 -1.42 -21.00
N ILE A 2 12.29 -0.99 -20.40
CA ILE A 2 11.41 0.08 -20.92
C ILE A 2 11.76 1.39 -20.20
N PRO A 3 12.24 2.43 -20.91
CA PRO A 3 12.61 3.70 -20.29
C PRO A 3 11.37 4.49 -19.89
N PHE A 4 11.52 5.38 -18.92
CA PHE A 4 10.45 6.29 -18.51
C PHE A 4 10.12 7.32 -19.61
N LEU A 5 11.16 7.83 -20.27
CA LEU A 5 11.13 8.76 -21.40
C LEU A 5 12.37 8.48 -22.29
N ASP A 6 12.17 8.41 -23.60
CA ASP A 6 13.25 8.14 -24.58
C ASP A 6 13.54 9.38 -25.46
N LEU A 7 14.38 10.28 -24.97
CA LEU A 7 14.78 11.48 -25.69
C LEU A 7 15.68 11.17 -26.90
N LYS A 8 16.47 10.09 -26.83
CA LYS A 8 17.40 9.70 -27.90
C LYS A 8 16.62 9.27 -29.14
N LYS A 9 15.60 8.43 -28.98
CA LYS A 9 14.73 8.00 -30.07
C LYS A 9 14.00 9.17 -30.71
N GLN A 10 13.46 10.08 -29.90
CA GLN A 10 12.83 11.30 -30.39
C GLN A 10 13.82 12.15 -31.20
N HIS A 11 15.00 12.44 -30.65
CA HIS A 11 16.03 13.24 -31.31
C HIS A 11 16.48 12.63 -32.64
N ASN A 12 16.75 11.32 -32.67
CA ASN A 12 17.17 10.62 -33.89
C ASN A 12 16.16 10.75 -35.03
N SER A 13 14.86 10.80 -34.72
CA SER A 13 13.80 10.93 -35.74
C SER A 13 13.80 12.25 -36.50
N ILE A 14 14.41 13.30 -35.92
CA ILE A 14 14.47 14.66 -36.48
C ILE A 14 15.91 15.18 -36.55
N LYS A 15 16.91 14.29 -36.45
CA LYS A 15 18.31 14.65 -36.26
C LYS A 15 18.82 15.59 -37.35
N LYS A 16 18.51 15.28 -38.61
CA LYS A 16 18.96 16.07 -39.77
C LYS A 16 18.51 17.53 -39.67
N ASP A 17 17.26 17.76 -39.31
CA ASP A 17 16.69 19.11 -39.21
C ASP A 17 17.28 19.86 -38.01
N ILE A 18 17.53 19.15 -36.90
CA ILE A 18 18.20 19.70 -35.72
C ILE A 18 19.65 20.08 -36.02
N ASP A 19 20.42 19.18 -36.64
CA ASP A 19 21.83 19.42 -36.98
C ASP A 19 21.97 20.64 -37.89
N LEU A 20 21.09 20.79 -38.87
CA LEU A 20 21.07 21.95 -39.76
C LEU A 20 20.72 23.24 -39.01
N ALA A 21 19.67 23.22 -38.20
CA ALA A 21 19.23 24.41 -37.46
C ALA A 21 20.28 24.88 -36.43
N VAL A 22 20.86 23.94 -35.67
CA VAL A 22 21.91 24.26 -34.69
C VAL A 22 23.24 24.59 -35.38
N GLY A 23 23.59 23.87 -36.44
CA GLY A 23 24.80 24.12 -37.23
C GLY A 23 24.84 25.55 -37.77
N LYS A 24 23.71 26.05 -38.27
CA LYS A 24 23.58 27.45 -38.71
C LYS A 24 23.89 28.46 -37.60
N VAL A 25 23.37 28.24 -36.38
CA VAL A 25 23.67 29.14 -35.24
C VAL A 25 25.16 29.13 -34.88
N LEU A 26 25.82 27.97 -34.99
CA LEU A 26 27.26 27.84 -34.76
C LEU A 26 28.07 28.57 -35.85
N GLU A 27 27.68 28.44 -37.11
CA GLU A 27 28.30 29.14 -38.24
C GLU A 27 28.16 30.67 -38.11
N ASP A 28 26.95 31.15 -37.75
CA ASP A 28 26.66 32.58 -37.60
C ASP A 28 27.25 33.19 -36.32
N SER A 29 27.67 32.36 -35.35
CA SER A 29 28.21 32.78 -34.04
C SER A 29 27.29 33.71 -33.24
N ASN A 30 25.98 33.67 -33.47
CA ASN A 30 24.98 34.54 -32.84
C ASN A 30 24.24 33.84 -31.70
N PHE A 31 24.91 33.66 -30.55
CA PHE A 31 24.44 32.75 -29.50
C PHE A 31 23.35 33.30 -28.56
N ILE A 32 23.18 34.62 -28.48
CA ILE A 32 22.31 35.28 -27.49
C ILE A 32 21.34 36.23 -28.18
N LEU A 33 20.03 35.99 -28.02
CA LEU A 33 18.97 36.83 -28.60
C LEU A 33 19.12 37.00 -30.13
N GLY A 34 19.51 35.94 -30.83
CA GLY A 34 19.60 35.91 -32.28
C GLY A 34 18.25 35.73 -32.97
N TYR A 35 18.26 35.72 -34.31
CA TYR A 35 17.07 35.62 -35.16
C TYR A 35 16.18 34.41 -34.81
N GLU A 36 16.79 33.28 -34.45
CA GLU A 36 16.07 32.05 -34.11
C GLU A 36 15.23 32.19 -32.83
N VAL A 37 15.62 33.09 -31.90
CA VAL A 37 14.82 33.44 -30.72
C VAL A 37 13.55 34.17 -31.14
N ASP A 38 13.67 35.18 -31.98
CA ASP A 38 12.52 35.96 -32.48
C ASP A 38 11.57 35.08 -33.30
N GLU A 39 12.12 34.21 -34.16
CA GLU A 39 11.32 33.30 -34.97
C GLU A 39 10.57 32.28 -34.10
N PHE A 40 11.27 31.69 -33.11
CA PHE A 40 10.65 30.77 -32.16
C PHE A 40 9.54 31.45 -31.37
N GLU A 41 9.79 32.66 -30.84
CA GLU A 41 8.80 33.43 -30.09
C GLU A 41 7.55 33.68 -30.92
N LYS A 42 7.71 34.16 -32.16
CA LYS A 42 6.58 34.38 -33.07
C LYS A 42 5.81 33.09 -33.33
N ASN A 43 6.51 32.00 -33.63
CA ASN A 43 5.88 30.72 -33.94
C ASN A 43 5.18 30.09 -32.73
N PHE A 44 5.77 30.22 -31.54
CA PHE A 44 5.18 29.71 -30.30
C PHE A 44 3.99 30.55 -29.84
N ALA A 45 4.04 31.88 -29.98
CA ALA A 45 2.90 32.76 -29.75
C ALA A 45 1.71 32.38 -30.66
N ASN A 46 1.98 32.17 -31.95
CA ASN A 46 0.99 31.71 -32.92
C ASN A 46 0.44 30.31 -32.56
N TYR A 47 1.31 29.40 -32.13
CA TYR A 47 0.90 28.06 -31.71
C TYR A 47 -0.08 28.10 -30.53
N ILE A 48 0.23 28.90 -29.50
CA ILE A 48 -0.60 29.06 -28.30
C ILE A 48 -1.87 29.89 -28.58
N GLY A 49 -1.84 30.78 -29.59
CA GLY A 49 -2.93 31.68 -29.92
C GLY A 49 -2.93 32.96 -29.07
N VAL A 50 -1.75 33.52 -28.83
CA VAL A 50 -1.52 34.77 -28.08
C VAL A 50 -0.71 35.76 -28.90
N LYS A 51 -0.71 37.04 -28.51
CA LYS A 51 0.00 38.09 -29.25
C LYS A 51 1.52 38.00 -29.09
N ARG A 52 2.01 37.74 -27.87
CA ARG A 52 3.45 37.79 -27.54
C ARG A 52 3.92 36.53 -26.84
N CYS A 53 5.12 36.09 -27.23
CA CYS A 53 5.93 35.11 -26.52
C CYS A 53 7.29 35.74 -26.23
N ILE A 54 7.86 35.46 -25.06
CA ILE A 54 9.14 35.98 -24.61
C ILE A 54 9.96 34.79 -24.09
N GLY A 55 10.97 34.36 -24.84
CA GLY A 55 11.89 33.30 -24.47
C GLY A 55 12.74 33.66 -23.26
N VAL A 56 12.80 32.76 -22.28
CA VAL A 56 13.57 32.95 -21.04
C VAL A 56 14.38 31.71 -20.68
N SER A 57 15.18 31.79 -19.64
CA SER A 57 16.10 30.70 -19.25
C SER A 57 15.40 29.44 -18.73
N THR A 58 14.27 29.54 -18.00
CA THR A 58 13.55 28.39 -17.43
C THR A 58 12.07 28.72 -17.20
N GLY A 59 11.25 27.71 -16.87
CA GLY A 59 9.88 27.95 -16.41
C GLY A 59 9.82 28.68 -15.06
N GLU A 60 10.82 28.49 -14.20
CA GLU A 60 10.93 29.21 -12.92
C GLU A 60 11.21 30.69 -13.14
N SER A 61 12.14 31.03 -14.05
CA SER A 61 12.44 32.43 -14.38
C SER A 61 11.27 33.10 -15.11
N ALA A 62 10.49 32.34 -15.88
CA ALA A 62 9.23 32.83 -16.45
C ALA A 62 8.25 33.28 -15.35
N ILE A 63 7.98 32.42 -14.36
CA ILE A 63 7.08 32.77 -13.24
C ILE A 63 7.65 33.98 -12.47
N LEU A 64 8.95 33.97 -12.15
CA LEU A 64 9.59 35.07 -11.42
C LEU A 64 9.44 36.41 -12.14
N LEU A 65 9.76 36.46 -13.44
CA LEU A 65 9.64 37.70 -14.21
C LEU A 65 8.20 38.18 -14.32
N ILE A 66 7.23 37.26 -14.54
CA ILE A 66 5.80 37.63 -14.56
C ILE A 66 5.41 38.27 -13.23
N LEU A 67 5.67 37.58 -12.11
CA LEU A 67 5.31 38.09 -10.78
C LEU A 67 6.01 39.43 -10.48
N LYS A 68 7.29 39.57 -10.83
CA LYS A 68 8.02 40.82 -10.65
C LYS A 68 7.45 41.96 -11.51
N ALA A 69 7.06 41.69 -12.74
CA ALA A 69 6.47 42.69 -13.65
C ALA A 69 5.05 43.09 -13.24
N LEU A 70 4.34 42.21 -12.52
CA LEU A 70 3.09 42.50 -11.81
C LEU A 70 3.33 43.16 -10.44
N GLU A 71 4.58 43.52 -10.13
CA GLU A 71 4.99 44.18 -8.90
C GLU A 71 4.66 43.37 -7.63
N VAL A 72 4.65 42.04 -7.73
CA VAL A 72 4.48 41.16 -6.55
C VAL A 72 5.71 41.31 -5.63
N GLY A 73 5.45 41.53 -4.35
CA GLY A 73 6.51 41.74 -3.36
C GLY A 73 6.09 41.50 -1.91
N PRO A 74 6.87 42.00 -0.94
CA PRO A 74 6.55 41.88 0.48
C PRO A 74 5.16 42.43 0.81
N GLY A 75 4.37 41.63 1.52
CA GLY A 75 2.99 41.96 1.89
C GLY A 75 1.93 41.39 0.94
N ASP A 76 2.32 40.95 -0.26
CA ASP A 76 1.42 40.27 -1.20
C ASP A 76 1.31 38.77 -0.91
N GLU A 77 0.17 38.20 -1.27
CA GLU A 77 -0.10 36.77 -1.26
C GLU A 77 -0.30 36.25 -2.69
N VAL A 78 0.30 35.10 -2.99
CA VAL A 78 0.11 34.36 -4.25
C VAL A 78 -0.45 32.99 -3.93
N ILE A 79 -1.66 32.70 -4.39
CA ILE A 79 -2.33 31.42 -4.14
C ILE A 79 -1.91 30.37 -5.18
N THR A 80 -1.48 29.21 -4.73
CA THR A 80 -1.22 28.03 -5.59
C THR A 80 -1.52 26.73 -4.83
N VAL A 81 -1.30 25.58 -5.47
CA VAL A 81 -1.64 24.27 -4.89
C VAL A 81 -0.47 23.65 -4.12
N ALA A 82 -0.76 22.89 -3.07
CA ALA A 82 0.24 22.10 -2.34
C ALA A 82 0.80 20.92 -3.16
N ASN A 83 0.05 20.47 -4.17
CA ASN A 83 0.42 19.42 -5.13
C ASN A 83 0.96 20.02 -6.44
N THR A 84 2.14 20.64 -6.39
CA THR A 84 2.86 21.07 -7.61
C THR A 84 4.37 20.90 -7.40
N PHE A 85 5.14 21.19 -8.44
CA PHE A 85 6.58 21.24 -8.35
C PHE A 85 7.05 22.46 -7.56
N ILE A 86 8.13 22.32 -6.81
CA ILE A 86 8.61 23.37 -5.91
C ILE A 86 9.01 24.67 -6.64
N ALA A 87 9.39 24.58 -7.92
CA ALA A 87 9.71 25.73 -8.75
C ALA A 87 8.52 26.66 -9.05
N THR A 88 7.28 26.23 -8.78
CA THR A 88 6.11 27.12 -8.81
C THR A 88 6.16 28.13 -7.64
N VAL A 89 6.72 27.73 -6.49
CA VAL A 89 6.65 28.48 -5.22
C VAL A 89 7.91 29.30 -4.94
N PHE A 90 9.09 28.84 -5.37
CA PHE A 90 10.34 29.58 -5.16
C PHE A 90 10.31 31.02 -5.71
N PRO A 91 9.76 31.31 -6.90
CA PRO A 91 9.62 32.67 -7.39
C PRO A 91 8.85 33.60 -6.45
N ILE A 92 7.79 33.09 -5.81
CA ILE A 92 6.96 33.85 -4.88
C ILE A 92 7.80 34.27 -3.67
N ILE A 93 8.55 33.32 -3.11
CA ILE A 93 9.42 33.51 -1.94
C ILE A 93 10.58 34.45 -2.27
N THR A 94 11.22 34.27 -3.44
CA THR A 94 12.33 35.10 -3.91
C THR A 94 11.95 36.58 -3.99
N LEU A 95 10.69 36.88 -4.30
CA LEU A 95 10.17 38.25 -4.33
C LEU A 95 9.73 38.78 -2.95
N GLY A 96 9.81 37.97 -1.90
CA GLY A 96 9.36 38.31 -0.55
C GLY A 96 7.85 38.23 -0.34
N ALA A 97 7.10 37.78 -1.34
CA ALA A 97 5.67 37.52 -1.22
C ALA A 97 5.41 36.19 -0.49
N LYS A 98 4.20 36.05 0.05
CA LYS A 98 3.78 34.84 0.77
C LYS A 98 3.08 33.87 -0.18
N PRO A 99 3.60 32.64 -0.38
CA PRO A 99 2.85 31.60 -1.06
C PRO A 99 1.74 31.09 -0.14
N VAL A 100 0.50 31.14 -0.63
CA VAL A 100 -0.67 30.57 0.05
C VAL A 100 -1.01 29.26 -0.64
N LEU A 101 -0.67 28.15 0.01
CA LEU A 101 -0.95 26.81 -0.51
C LEU A 101 -2.40 26.41 -0.21
N ILE A 102 -3.06 25.81 -1.18
CA ILE A 102 -4.38 25.17 -1.05
C ILE A 102 -4.34 23.71 -1.50
N ASP A 103 -5.30 22.90 -1.04
CA ASP A 103 -5.38 21.49 -1.46
C ASP A 103 -5.92 21.37 -2.89
N ILE A 104 -5.96 20.14 -3.39
CA ILE A 104 -6.48 19.77 -4.70
C ILE A 104 -7.87 19.13 -4.59
N ASP A 105 -8.66 19.27 -5.65
CA ASP A 105 -9.93 18.58 -5.79
C ASP A 105 -9.68 17.07 -5.95
N PRO A 106 -10.35 16.20 -5.15
CA PRO A 106 -10.06 14.77 -5.12
C PRO A 106 -10.51 14.00 -6.39
N LYS A 107 -11.23 14.65 -7.31
CA LYS A 107 -11.71 14.05 -8.56
C LYS A 107 -10.83 14.41 -9.75
N THR A 108 -10.30 15.63 -9.78
CA THR A 108 -9.52 16.18 -10.88
C THR A 108 -8.03 16.26 -10.57
N TYR A 109 -7.66 16.27 -9.29
CA TYR A 109 -6.31 16.48 -8.77
C TYR A 109 -5.70 17.83 -9.18
N GLN A 110 -6.55 18.77 -9.61
CA GLN A 110 -6.23 20.17 -9.88
C GLN A 110 -6.67 21.05 -8.71
N MET A 111 -6.42 22.35 -8.80
CA MET A 111 -6.79 23.34 -7.78
C MET A 111 -8.24 23.23 -7.30
N ASP A 112 -8.45 23.09 -5.98
CA ASP A 112 -9.80 23.07 -5.38
C ASP A 112 -10.42 24.48 -5.36
N LEU A 113 -11.52 24.65 -6.09
CA LEU A 113 -12.20 25.95 -6.24
C LEU A 113 -12.84 26.44 -4.94
N ASN A 114 -13.31 25.54 -4.06
CA ASN A 114 -13.90 25.92 -2.79
C ASN A 114 -12.84 26.42 -1.83
N MET A 115 -11.67 25.76 -1.79
CA MET A 115 -10.53 26.23 -1.01
C MET A 115 -9.95 27.53 -1.56
N LEU A 116 -9.89 27.68 -2.89
CA LEU A 116 -9.47 28.92 -3.53
C LEU A 116 -10.31 30.10 -3.04
N GLN A 117 -11.63 30.02 -3.12
CA GLN A 117 -12.53 31.09 -2.68
C GLN A 117 -12.32 31.46 -1.20
N LYS A 118 -12.08 30.46 -0.34
CA LYS A 118 -11.85 30.67 1.10
C LYS A 118 -10.47 31.24 1.44
N SER A 119 -9.49 31.08 0.55
CA SER A 119 -8.11 31.46 0.79
C SER A 119 -7.76 32.86 0.28
N ILE A 120 -8.68 33.49 -0.47
CA ILE A 120 -8.52 34.87 -0.93
C ILE A 120 -8.64 35.83 0.26
N THR A 121 -7.64 36.70 0.38
CA THR A 121 -7.58 37.79 1.36
C THR A 121 -7.40 39.13 0.63
N PRO A 122 -7.50 40.29 1.32
CA PRO A 122 -7.14 41.58 0.73
C PRO A 122 -5.68 41.69 0.26
N LYS A 123 -4.79 40.78 0.71
CA LYS A 123 -3.39 40.71 0.28
C LYS A 123 -3.19 39.84 -0.96
N THR A 124 -4.20 39.08 -1.37
CA THR A 124 -4.08 38.19 -2.53
C THR A 124 -3.98 39.00 -3.81
N LYS A 125 -2.82 38.91 -4.46
CA LYS A 125 -2.51 39.65 -5.68
C LYS A 125 -2.52 38.77 -6.93
N VAL A 126 -2.14 37.50 -6.78
CA VAL A 126 -2.07 36.54 -7.89
C VAL A 126 -2.67 35.20 -7.49
N ILE A 127 -3.41 34.57 -8.40
CA ILE A 127 -3.73 33.14 -8.38
C ILE A 127 -2.88 32.47 -9.46
N LEU A 128 -2.10 31.46 -9.06
CA LEU A 128 -1.13 30.75 -9.90
C LEU A 128 -1.56 29.28 -10.07
N PRO A 129 -2.59 28.99 -10.91
CA PRO A 129 -2.98 27.61 -11.21
C PRO A 129 -1.90 26.88 -12.02
N VAL A 130 -1.82 25.57 -11.79
CA VAL A 130 -0.87 24.69 -12.45
C VAL A 130 -1.65 23.70 -13.30
N HIS A 131 -1.32 23.59 -14.59
CA HIS A 131 -1.89 22.58 -15.48
C HIS A 131 -1.11 21.27 -15.34
N LEU A 132 -1.25 20.63 -14.17
CA LEU A 132 -0.35 19.57 -13.74
C LEU A 132 -0.54 18.29 -14.57
N PHE A 133 0.57 17.64 -14.94
CA PHE A 133 0.63 16.45 -15.81
C PHE A 133 0.13 16.64 -17.25
N GLY A 134 -0.24 17.87 -17.60
CA GLY A 134 -0.91 18.19 -18.86
C GLY A 134 -2.42 18.22 -18.75
N ILE A 135 -2.98 18.03 -17.56
CA ILE A 135 -4.40 18.23 -17.27
C ILE A 135 -4.65 19.73 -17.12
N PRO A 136 -5.56 20.33 -17.89
CA PRO A 136 -5.91 21.73 -17.68
C PRO A 136 -6.57 21.95 -16.31
N ALA A 137 -6.05 22.89 -15.51
CA ALA A 137 -6.72 23.43 -14.34
C ALA A 137 -8.11 24.03 -14.70
N PRO A 138 -9.03 24.18 -13.73
CA PRO A 138 -10.36 24.79 -13.95
C PRO A 138 -10.27 26.31 -14.19
N ILE A 139 -9.58 26.71 -15.26
CA ILE A 139 -9.14 28.10 -15.48
C ILE A 139 -10.32 29.04 -15.72
N ALA A 140 -11.40 28.56 -16.35
CA ALA A 140 -12.59 29.37 -16.62
C ALA A 140 -13.24 29.82 -15.30
N GLU A 141 -13.37 28.90 -14.36
CA GLU A 141 -13.89 29.16 -13.02
C GLU A 141 -12.93 30.04 -12.20
N ILE A 142 -11.62 29.79 -12.29
CA ILE A 142 -10.59 30.60 -11.62
C ILE A 142 -10.62 32.05 -12.12
N LEU A 143 -10.68 32.27 -13.44
CA LEU A 143 -10.77 33.61 -14.03
C LEU A 143 -12.03 34.35 -13.57
N LYS A 144 -13.16 33.65 -13.43
CA LYS A 144 -14.39 34.25 -12.91
C LYS A 144 -14.19 34.74 -11.47
N ILE A 145 -13.66 33.89 -10.59
CA ILE A 145 -13.37 34.23 -9.19
C ILE A 145 -12.39 35.40 -9.11
N ALA A 146 -11.33 35.38 -9.92
CA ALA A 146 -10.28 36.39 -9.92
C ALA A 146 -10.81 37.76 -10.38
N LYS A 147 -11.65 37.79 -11.43
CA LYS A 147 -12.25 39.02 -11.96
C LYS A 147 -13.14 39.71 -10.94
N GLU A 148 -13.94 38.96 -10.18
CA GLU A 148 -14.81 39.50 -9.12
C GLU A 148 -14.01 40.18 -7.99
N LYS A 149 -12.71 39.88 -7.86
CA LYS A 149 -11.83 40.37 -6.80
C LYS A 149 -10.65 41.22 -7.30
N ASN A 150 -10.59 41.50 -8.61
CA ASN A 150 -9.48 42.21 -9.26
C ASN A 150 -8.09 41.57 -8.99
N ILE A 151 -8.03 40.24 -9.03
CA ILE A 151 -6.81 39.45 -8.80
C ILE A 151 -6.24 38.99 -10.14
N PHE A 152 -4.92 39.04 -10.32
CA PHE A 152 -4.29 38.54 -11.53
C PHE A 152 -4.28 37.00 -11.55
N VAL A 153 -4.42 36.41 -12.74
CA VAL A 153 -4.25 34.97 -12.95
C VAL A 153 -3.02 34.74 -13.80
N VAL A 154 -2.05 34.01 -13.27
CA VAL A 154 -0.82 33.61 -14.00
C VAL A 154 -0.86 32.10 -14.16
N GLU A 155 -0.74 31.57 -15.36
CA GLU A 155 -0.76 30.11 -15.56
C GLU A 155 0.65 29.52 -15.42
N ASP A 156 0.80 28.45 -14.65
CA ASP A 156 1.93 27.52 -14.78
C ASP A 156 1.54 26.43 -15.79
N ALA A 157 1.92 26.66 -17.04
CA ALA A 157 1.67 25.76 -18.17
C ALA A 157 2.90 24.88 -18.50
N CYS A 158 3.88 24.80 -17.59
CA CYS A 158 5.13 24.08 -17.81
C CYS A 158 4.98 22.58 -18.13
N GLN A 159 3.82 21.99 -17.85
CA GLN A 159 3.49 20.59 -18.15
C GLN A 159 2.37 20.42 -19.18
N ALA A 160 1.89 21.50 -19.81
CA ALA A 160 0.64 21.49 -20.57
C ALA A 160 0.75 22.00 -22.02
N HIS A 161 1.94 21.96 -22.62
CA HIS A 161 2.16 22.34 -24.03
C HIS A 161 1.13 21.70 -24.98
N GLY A 162 0.30 22.55 -25.61
CA GLY A 162 -0.75 22.17 -26.54
C GLY A 162 -2.01 21.56 -25.92
N SER A 163 -2.09 21.44 -24.58
CA SER A 163 -3.32 21.01 -23.90
C SER A 163 -4.33 22.14 -24.04
N SER A 164 -5.63 21.85 -24.07
CA SER A 164 -6.61 22.87 -24.44
C SER A 164 -7.95 22.74 -23.72
N ILE A 165 -8.68 23.85 -23.69
CA ILE A 165 -10.02 23.98 -23.12
C ILE A 165 -10.88 24.63 -24.19
N ALA A 166 -11.89 23.90 -24.68
CA ALA A 166 -12.76 24.30 -25.77
C ALA A 166 -11.99 24.80 -27.01
N GLY A 167 -10.88 24.14 -27.34
CA GLY A 167 -10.03 24.48 -28.48
C GLY A 167 -8.99 25.59 -28.23
N LYS A 168 -9.08 26.32 -27.12
CA LYS A 168 -8.10 27.34 -26.72
C LYS A 168 -6.98 26.72 -25.89
N MET A 169 -5.71 26.97 -26.23
CA MET A 169 -4.57 26.31 -25.58
C MET A 169 -4.31 26.81 -24.16
N CYS A 170 -3.90 25.92 -23.26
CA CYS A 170 -3.33 26.29 -21.97
C CYS A 170 -2.15 27.24 -22.20
N GLY A 171 -2.05 28.27 -21.37
CA GLY A 171 -1.10 29.35 -21.52
C GLY A 171 -1.66 30.62 -22.20
N SER A 172 -2.94 30.64 -22.58
CA SER A 172 -3.55 31.77 -23.30
C SER A 172 -4.72 32.45 -22.55
N PHE A 173 -4.93 32.09 -21.29
CA PHE A 173 -6.11 32.47 -20.50
C PHE A 173 -5.84 33.60 -19.50
N GLY A 174 -4.74 33.51 -18.74
CA GLY A 174 -4.37 34.48 -17.71
C GLY A 174 -3.82 35.80 -18.26
N ILE A 175 -3.33 36.66 -17.37
CA ILE A 175 -2.60 37.88 -17.76
C ILE A 175 -1.26 37.52 -18.43
N ALA A 176 -0.65 36.43 -17.98
CA ALA A 176 0.53 35.83 -18.58
C ALA A 176 0.66 34.36 -18.15
N SER A 177 1.47 33.60 -18.87
CA SER A 177 1.66 32.17 -18.62
C SER A 177 3.12 31.77 -18.77
N ALA A 178 3.58 30.91 -17.87
CA ALA A 178 4.92 30.36 -17.88
C ALA A 178 4.97 28.99 -18.55
N PHE A 179 5.99 28.78 -19.38
CA PHE A 179 6.35 27.51 -19.98
C PHE A 179 7.78 27.14 -19.64
N SER A 180 8.02 25.84 -19.48
CA SER A 180 9.34 25.25 -19.36
C SER A 180 9.60 24.42 -20.59
N PHE A 181 10.78 24.57 -21.16
CA PHE A 181 11.30 23.72 -22.22
C PHE A 181 12.45 22.85 -21.70
N TYR A 182 12.42 22.48 -20.41
CA TYR A 182 13.35 21.48 -19.88
C TYR A 182 13.29 20.21 -20.75
N PRO A 183 14.41 19.47 -20.97
CA PRO A 183 14.46 18.43 -22.00
C PRO A 183 13.36 17.36 -21.89
N GLY A 184 12.90 17.08 -20.66
CA GLY A 184 11.83 16.11 -20.39
C GLY A 184 10.40 16.56 -20.71
N LYS A 185 10.16 17.83 -21.09
CA LYS A 185 8.82 18.37 -21.38
C LYS A 185 8.28 17.88 -22.73
N ASN A 186 6.98 18.03 -22.95
CA ASN A 186 6.36 17.69 -24.24
C ASN A 186 7.03 18.42 -25.41
N LEU A 187 7.45 19.67 -25.17
CA LEU A 187 8.36 20.43 -26.01
C LEU A 187 9.62 20.74 -25.21
N GLY A 188 10.62 19.85 -25.22
CA GLY A 188 11.89 20.04 -24.51
C GLY A 188 13.02 20.50 -25.43
N ALA A 189 13.86 21.41 -24.93
CA ALA A 189 15.09 21.89 -25.55
C ALA A 189 16.26 20.91 -25.34
N ALA A 190 17.47 21.28 -25.74
CA ALA A 190 18.71 20.52 -25.49
C ALA A 190 19.43 20.97 -24.21
N GLY A 191 18.72 21.67 -23.33
CA GLY A 191 19.19 22.24 -22.08
C GLY A 191 18.02 22.90 -21.35
N ASP A 192 18.32 23.82 -20.43
CA ASP A 192 17.31 24.67 -19.81
C ASP A 192 16.84 25.77 -20.77
N ALA A 193 15.53 25.93 -20.86
CA ALA A 193 14.86 27.02 -21.55
C ALA A 193 13.42 27.17 -21.02
N GLY A 194 12.80 28.31 -21.26
CA GLY A 194 11.42 28.60 -20.93
C GLY A 194 10.84 29.70 -21.81
N ALA A 195 9.56 30.01 -21.61
CA ALA A 195 8.91 31.15 -22.25
C ALA A 195 7.82 31.73 -21.37
N ILE A 196 7.54 33.01 -21.61
CA ILE A 196 6.34 33.70 -21.13
C ILE A 196 5.44 33.96 -22.32
N THR A 197 4.14 33.76 -22.17
CA THR A 197 3.15 34.17 -23.18
C THR A 197 2.15 35.14 -22.57
N THR A 198 1.73 36.14 -23.35
CA THR A 198 0.75 37.13 -22.91
C THR A 198 0.05 37.80 -24.10
N ASN A 199 -1.12 38.37 -23.86
CA ASN A 199 -1.84 39.25 -24.79
C ASN A 199 -1.71 40.74 -24.43
N ASP A 200 -1.02 41.05 -23.33
CA ASP A 200 -0.77 42.39 -22.85
C ASP A 200 0.59 42.90 -23.39
N GLU A 201 0.53 43.90 -24.26
CA GLU A 201 1.72 44.43 -24.95
C GLU A 201 2.64 45.20 -24.00
N ASP A 202 2.08 45.93 -23.03
CA ASP A 202 2.86 46.72 -22.08
C ASP A 202 3.63 45.79 -21.13
N LEU A 203 2.97 44.73 -20.65
CA LEU A 203 3.60 43.68 -19.89
C LEU A 203 4.68 42.97 -20.72
N ALA A 204 4.41 42.62 -21.98
CA ALA A 204 5.39 41.99 -22.86
C ALA A 204 6.64 42.87 -23.03
N ASN A 205 6.48 44.18 -23.26
CA ASN A 205 7.59 45.12 -23.42
C ASN A 205 8.43 45.22 -22.14
N LYS A 206 7.79 45.29 -20.96
CA LYS A 206 8.50 45.24 -19.67
C LYS A 206 9.28 43.93 -19.51
N LEU A 207 8.66 42.79 -19.80
CA LEU A 207 9.28 41.47 -19.67
C LEU A 207 10.49 41.30 -20.60
N ILE A 208 10.43 41.83 -21.83
CA ILE A 208 11.54 41.79 -22.79
C ILE A 208 12.76 42.55 -22.27
N ALA A 209 12.54 43.75 -21.71
CA ALA A 209 13.63 44.49 -21.07
C ALA A 209 14.13 43.74 -19.82
N MET A 210 13.22 43.30 -18.95
CA MET A 210 13.57 42.65 -17.69
C MET A 210 14.34 41.34 -17.86
N ARG A 211 14.05 40.50 -18.87
CA ARG A 211 14.87 39.28 -19.14
C ARG A 211 16.30 39.61 -19.58
N ASN A 212 16.52 40.84 -20.04
CA ASN A 212 17.76 41.31 -20.62
C ASN A 212 18.39 42.43 -19.76
N ILE A 213 18.45 42.21 -18.44
CA ILE A 213 19.08 43.14 -17.49
C ILE A 213 18.40 44.52 -17.51
N GLY A 214 17.10 44.55 -17.78
CA GLY A 214 16.28 45.77 -17.69
C GLY A 214 16.53 46.80 -18.78
N GLN A 215 17.18 46.42 -19.89
CA GLN A 215 17.55 47.35 -20.95
C GLN A 215 16.59 47.29 -22.15
N PHE A 216 16.18 48.44 -22.65
CA PHE A 216 15.49 48.58 -23.95
C PHE A 216 16.48 48.87 -25.08
N GLU A 217 17.54 49.61 -24.77
CA GLU A 217 18.66 49.94 -25.63
C GLU A 217 19.96 49.47 -24.96
N LYS A 218 20.96 49.06 -25.75
CA LYS A 218 22.23 48.56 -25.21
C LYS A 218 22.86 49.60 -24.27
N TYR A 219 23.18 49.17 -23.05
CA TYR A 219 23.74 50.00 -21.96
C TYR A 219 22.79 51.02 -21.32
N LYS A 220 21.49 51.03 -21.66
CA LYS A 220 20.48 51.85 -20.99
C LYS A 220 19.51 50.97 -20.22
N HIS A 221 19.65 50.97 -18.89
CA HIS A 221 18.93 50.09 -17.98
C HIS A 221 17.80 50.85 -17.27
N ASP A 222 16.64 50.97 -17.93
CA ASP A 222 15.50 51.76 -17.42
C ASP A 222 14.69 50.99 -16.35
N LEU A 223 14.79 49.67 -16.34
CA LEU A 223 14.12 48.80 -15.38
C LEU A 223 15.13 47.98 -14.59
N PHE A 224 14.72 47.50 -13.41
CA PHE A 224 15.44 46.41 -12.77
C PHE A 224 15.14 45.11 -13.52
N GLY A 225 16.18 44.37 -13.92
CA GLY A 225 16.03 43.11 -14.64
C GLY A 225 17.08 42.07 -14.25
N TYR A 226 16.98 40.92 -14.90
CA TYR A 226 17.83 39.75 -14.69
C TYR A 226 18.45 39.33 -16.02
N ASN A 227 19.44 38.45 -15.95
CA ASN A 227 19.95 37.76 -17.13
C ASN A 227 19.25 36.40 -17.26
N PHE A 228 18.02 36.42 -17.77
CA PHE A 228 17.18 35.23 -17.95
C PHE A 228 16.82 35.00 -19.40
N ARG A 229 17.77 35.21 -20.31
CA ARG A 229 17.57 35.03 -21.75
C ARG A 229 17.52 33.55 -22.11
N MET A 230 16.86 33.23 -23.22
CA MET A 230 16.98 31.95 -23.89
C MET A 230 18.10 32.02 -24.92
N ASP A 231 18.96 31.01 -24.95
CA ASP A 231 20.04 30.95 -25.94
C ASP A 231 19.49 30.68 -27.34
N THR A 232 20.12 31.26 -28.36
CA THR A 232 19.73 31.09 -29.77
C THR A 232 19.76 29.62 -30.20
N ILE A 233 20.72 28.84 -29.69
CA ILE A 233 20.82 27.40 -29.95
C ILE A 233 19.57 26.66 -29.44
N GLN A 234 19.07 27.00 -28.26
CA GLN A 234 17.86 26.37 -27.72
C GLN A 234 16.63 26.74 -28.55
N ALA A 235 16.54 28.00 -28.99
CA ALA A 235 15.47 28.47 -29.85
C ALA A 235 15.46 27.74 -31.21
N ALA A 236 16.62 27.57 -31.85
CA ALA A 236 16.76 26.82 -33.10
C ALA A 236 16.30 25.36 -32.93
N PHE A 237 16.75 24.71 -31.85
CA PHE A 237 16.37 23.34 -31.50
C PHE A 237 14.86 23.21 -31.27
N LEU A 238 14.27 24.15 -30.52
CA LEU A 238 12.85 24.18 -30.21
C LEU A 238 11.98 24.47 -31.44
N SER A 239 12.42 25.34 -32.34
CA SER A 239 11.73 25.66 -33.59
C SER A 239 11.54 24.44 -34.48
N VAL A 240 12.52 23.53 -34.53
CA VAL A 240 12.36 22.25 -35.22
C VAL A 240 11.32 21.39 -34.49
N LYS A 241 11.46 21.21 -33.18
CA LYS A 241 10.55 20.35 -32.38
C LYS A 241 9.11 20.84 -32.37
N LEU A 242 8.87 22.15 -32.40
CA LEU A 242 7.54 22.75 -32.40
C LEU A 242 6.68 22.25 -33.57
N LYS A 243 7.30 22.02 -34.74
CA LYS A 243 6.63 21.48 -35.95
C LYS A 243 6.05 20.08 -35.71
N HIS A 244 6.60 19.32 -34.78
CA HIS A 244 6.20 17.94 -34.48
C HIS A 244 5.31 17.82 -33.24
N LEU A 245 5.18 18.89 -32.43
CA LEU A 245 4.53 18.85 -31.12
C LEU A 245 3.09 18.30 -31.18
N ASN A 246 2.28 18.73 -32.16
CA ASN A 246 0.90 18.26 -32.32
C ASN A 246 0.83 16.75 -32.59
N LEU A 247 1.72 16.24 -33.46
CA LEU A 247 1.81 14.82 -33.76
C LEU A 247 2.25 14.03 -32.52
N TRP A 248 3.26 14.51 -31.80
CA TRP A 248 3.75 13.86 -30.58
C TRP A 248 2.72 13.84 -29.45
N ASN A 249 1.99 14.95 -29.25
CA ASN A 249 0.89 15.00 -28.31
C ASN A 249 -0.25 14.06 -28.71
N LYS A 250 -0.56 13.93 -30.01
CA LYS A 250 -1.52 12.94 -30.50
C LYS A 250 -1.09 11.51 -30.16
N LYS A 251 0.18 11.15 -30.41
CA LYS A 251 0.71 9.83 -30.05
C LYS A 251 0.64 9.55 -28.54
N ARG A 252 0.97 10.55 -27.70
CA ARG A 252 0.81 10.43 -26.22
C ARG A 252 -0.63 10.13 -25.82
N ARG A 253 -1.62 10.81 -26.42
CA ARG A 253 -3.05 10.53 -26.18
C ARG A 253 -3.45 9.12 -26.62
N GLU A 254 -2.93 8.64 -27.75
CA GLU A 254 -3.18 7.27 -28.23
C GLU A 254 -2.61 6.22 -27.25
N ILE A 255 -1.39 6.44 -26.74
CA ILE A 255 -0.76 5.61 -25.71
C ILE A 255 -1.58 5.62 -24.43
N ALA A 256 -2.00 6.80 -23.95
CA ALA A 256 -2.81 6.94 -22.75
C ALA A 256 -4.15 6.20 -22.87
N ASN A 257 -4.83 6.31 -24.01
CA ASN A 257 -6.05 5.55 -24.28
C ASN A 257 -5.82 4.04 -24.25
N TYR A 258 -4.64 3.59 -24.69
CA TYR A 258 -4.30 2.17 -24.68
C TYR A 258 -4.02 1.67 -23.25
N TYR A 259 -3.29 2.44 -22.43
CA TYR A 259 -3.17 2.16 -21.00
C TYR A 259 -4.53 2.13 -20.30
N ASN A 260 -5.38 3.13 -20.55
CA ASN A 260 -6.73 3.20 -19.96
C ASN A 260 -7.52 1.92 -20.25
N LYS A 261 -7.44 1.40 -21.47
CA LYS A 261 -8.09 0.14 -21.85
C LYS A 261 -7.51 -1.06 -21.08
N LEU A 262 -6.18 -1.22 -21.11
CA LEU A 262 -5.51 -2.42 -20.58
C LEU A 262 -5.47 -2.50 -19.05
N LEU A 263 -5.64 -1.37 -18.36
CA LEU A 263 -5.57 -1.29 -16.89
C LEU A 263 -6.94 -1.08 -16.25
N SER A 264 -8.03 -1.08 -17.02
CA SER A 264 -9.38 -0.75 -16.55
C SER A 264 -9.99 -1.76 -15.56
N ASP A 265 -9.50 -3.00 -15.57
CA ASP A 265 -9.97 -4.10 -14.73
C ASP A 265 -9.09 -4.34 -13.49
N LEU A 266 -8.04 -3.54 -13.30
CA LEU A 266 -7.15 -3.63 -12.17
C LEU A 266 -7.58 -2.68 -11.04
N PRO A 267 -7.20 -2.97 -9.78
CA PRO A 267 -7.51 -2.10 -8.63
C PRO A 267 -6.56 -0.89 -8.55
N VAL A 268 -6.35 -0.21 -9.69
CA VAL A 268 -5.66 1.08 -9.82
C VAL A 268 -6.66 2.17 -10.18
N VAL A 269 -6.39 3.40 -9.75
CA VAL A 269 -7.14 4.55 -10.24
C VAL A 269 -6.38 5.13 -11.43
N LEU A 270 -7.04 5.18 -12.58
CA LEU A 270 -6.51 5.76 -13.81
C LEU A 270 -6.57 7.30 -13.77
N PRO A 271 -5.85 8.00 -14.66
CA PRO A 271 -6.01 9.44 -14.84
C PRO A 271 -7.49 9.84 -14.99
N PRO A 272 -7.92 10.98 -14.44
CA PRO A 272 -9.32 11.37 -14.42
C PRO A 272 -9.86 11.56 -15.84
N LYS A 273 -11.05 11.02 -16.10
CA LYS A 273 -11.75 11.29 -17.36
C LYS A 273 -12.17 12.76 -17.39
N LEU A 274 -11.65 13.50 -18.37
CA LEU A 274 -11.92 14.93 -18.48
C LEU A 274 -13.34 15.21 -19.00
N LYS A 275 -13.88 16.37 -18.61
CA LYS A 275 -15.14 16.91 -19.14
C LYS A 275 -15.02 17.22 -20.64
N ASN A 276 -16.15 17.27 -21.33
CA ASN A 276 -16.20 17.65 -22.74
C ASN A 276 -15.47 18.98 -22.99
N GLY A 277 -14.67 19.03 -24.05
CA GLY A 277 -13.90 20.21 -24.44
C GLY A 277 -12.51 20.34 -23.80
N LEU A 278 -12.18 19.55 -22.77
CA LEU A 278 -10.84 19.49 -22.20
C LEU A 278 -9.96 18.48 -22.95
N VAL A 279 -8.74 18.87 -23.28
CA VAL A 279 -7.74 18.01 -23.93
C VAL A 279 -6.47 18.02 -23.08
N GLU A 280 -6.12 16.84 -22.56
CA GLU A 280 -4.83 16.58 -21.92
C GLU A 280 -3.84 15.97 -22.91
N ASN A 281 -2.58 16.39 -22.80
CA ASN A 281 -1.48 15.88 -23.62
C ASN A 281 -0.48 14.99 -22.86
N TYR A 282 -0.85 14.53 -21.66
CA TYR A 282 -0.13 13.50 -20.90
C TYR A 282 1.39 13.76 -20.86
N HIS A 283 1.79 14.88 -20.27
CA HIS A 283 3.19 15.05 -19.90
C HIS A 283 3.63 13.87 -19.03
N LEU A 284 2.75 13.46 -18.13
CA LEU A 284 2.87 12.26 -17.33
C LEU A 284 1.57 11.45 -17.38
N TYR A 285 1.67 10.12 -17.44
CA TYR A 285 0.53 9.23 -17.25
C TYR A 285 0.58 8.69 -15.83
N VAL A 286 -0.26 9.23 -14.95
CA VAL A 286 -0.20 8.97 -13.50
C VAL A 286 -1.36 8.07 -13.08
N ILE A 287 -1.05 6.89 -12.56
CA ILE A 287 -2.01 6.02 -11.89
C ILE A 287 -1.90 6.17 -10.38
N LYS A 288 -2.93 5.74 -9.64
CA LYS A 288 -2.86 5.56 -8.17
C LYS A 288 -2.98 4.10 -7.79
N SER A 289 -2.19 3.67 -6.82
CA SER A 289 -2.27 2.34 -6.21
C SER A 289 -2.09 2.43 -4.69
N GLN A 290 -2.87 1.65 -3.94
CA GLN A 290 -2.66 1.47 -2.49
C GLN A 290 -1.36 0.71 -2.19
N LYS A 291 -0.83 -0.03 -3.16
CA LYS A 291 0.43 -0.79 -3.07
C LYS A 291 1.51 -0.14 -3.95
N ARG A 292 1.55 1.21 -3.96
CA ARG A 292 2.40 2.02 -4.85
C ARG A 292 3.87 1.62 -4.78
N ASN A 293 4.42 1.49 -3.57
CA ASN A 293 5.83 1.18 -3.36
C ASN A 293 6.17 -0.24 -3.79
N GLU A 294 5.31 -1.20 -3.50
CA GLU A 294 5.48 -2.59 -3.95
C GLU A 294 5.40 -2.69 -5.47
N LEU A 295 4.47 -1.98 -6.11
CA LEU A 295 4.32 -1.94 -7.56
C LEU A 295 5.53 -1.27 -8.23
N LEU A 296 6.01 -0.14 -7.68
CA LEU A 296 7.22 0.54 -8.15
C LEU A 296 8.43 -0.41 -8.17
N GLU A 297 8.67 -1.11 -7.05
CA GLU A 297 9.80 -2.03 -6.93
C GLU A 297 9.63 -3.27 -7.83
N PHE A 298 8.40 -3.80 -7.94
CA PHE A 298 8.10 -4.90 -8.85
C PHE A 298 8.38 -4.52 -10.32
N LEU A 299 7.93 -3.34 -10.77
CA LEU A 299 8.16 -2.88 -12.14
C LEU A 299 9.64 -2.62 -12.39
N LYS A 300 10.36 -2.05 -11.42
CA LYS A 300 11.81 -1.86 -11.49
C LYS A 300 12.56 -3.17 -11.64
N GLN A 301 12.20 -4.21 -10.88
CA GLN A 301 12.78 -5.55 -11.01
C GLN A 301 12.48 -6.21 -12.35
N ASN A 302 11.41 -5.80 -13.02
CA ASN A 302 11.07 -6.22 -14.39
C ASN A 302 11.57 -5.21 -15.45
N GLU A 303 12.59 -4.41 -15.12
CA GLU A 303 13.23 -3.44 -16.00
C GLU A 303 12.29 -2.37 -16.62
N ILE A 304 11.20 -2.03 -15.93
CA ILE A 304 10.27 -0.97 -16.33
C ILE A 304 10.54 0.26 -15.46
N SER A 305 11.02 1.34 -16.08
CA SER A 305 11.30 2.59 -15.40
C SER A 305 10.01 3.37 -15.13
N THR A 306 9.76 3.75 -13.88
CA THR A 306 8.61 4.56 -13.47
C THR A 306 9.08 5.74 -12.62
N GLY A 307 8.21 6.73 -12.41
CA GLY A 307 8.51 7.92 -11.61
C GLY A 307 7.45 8.24 -10.57
N ILE A 308 7.76 9.12 -9.62
CA ILE A 308 6.80 9.67 -8.65
C ILE A 308 6.85 11.19 -8.72
N HIS A 309 5.70 11.82 -8.97
CA HIS A 309 5.58 13.26 -9.19
C HIS A 309 4.43 13.83 -8.34
N TYR A 310 4.61 14.10 -7.05
CA TYR A 310 5.86 14.07 -6.30
C TYR A 310 5.72 13.27 -5.00
N PRO A 311 6.79 12.65 -4.49
CA PRO A 311 6.72 11.78 -3.31
C PRO A 311 6.51 12.55 -2.00
N ILE A 312 6.88 13.82 -1.97
CA ILE A 312 6.80 14.69 -0.79
C ILE A 312 6.04 15.96 -1.20
N PRO A 313 4.82 16.18 -0.68
CA PRO A 313 4.05 17.41 -0.86
C PRO A 313 4.83 18.67 -0.47
N LEU A 314 4.50 19.82 -1.07
CA LEU A 314 5.22 21.07 -0.80
C LEU A 314 5.22 21.48 0.67
N HIS A 315 4.07 21.37 1.34
CA HIS A 315 3.94 21.72 2.76
C HIS A 315 4.76 20.83 3.70
N MET A 316 5.26 19.68 3.23
CA MET A 316 6.12 18.76 3.97
C MET A 316 7.60 18.91 3.60
N GLN A 317 7.94 19.80 2.65
CA GLN A 317 9.32 20.08 2.28
C GLN A 317 10.02 20.88 3.37
N LYS A 318 11.22 20.45 3.78
CA LYS A 318 12.01 21.13 4.81
C LYS A 318 12.27 22.61 4.48
N SER A 319 12.53 22.91 3.21
CA SER A 319 12.75 24.27 2.71
C SER A 319 11.53 25.19 2.82
N LEU A 320 10.33 24.64 3.02
CA LEU A 320 9.07 25.38 3.14
C LEU A 320 8.48 25.34 4.56
N SER A 321 9.21 24.80 5.54
CA SER A 321 8.76 24.67 6.94
C SER A 321 8.39 26.01 7.60
N PHE A 322 8.97 27.12 7.15
CA PHE A 322 8.65 28.47 7.62
C PHE A 322 7.24 28.94 7.25
N LEU A 323 6.54 28.25 6.34
CA LEU A 323 5.12 28.50 6.06
C LEU A 323 4.18 27.96 7.15
N CYS A 324 4.72 27.20 8.11
CA CYS A 324 4.02 26.72 9.31
C CYS A 324 2.76 25.87 9.05
N TYR A 325 2.69 25.20 7.90
CA TYR A 325 1.70 24.16 7.66
C TYR A 325 2.06 22.88 8.44
N ASN A 326 1.05 22.19 8.97
CA ASN A 326 1.20 20.85 9.54
C ASN A 326 0.92 19.76 8.48
N GLU A 327 1.26 18.50 8.77
CA GLU A 327 1.07 17.38 7.82
C GLU A 327 -0.39 17.14 7.39
N GLU A 328 -1.37 17.56 8.20
CA GLU A 328 -2.79 17.37 7.93
C GLU A 328 -3.43 18.57 7.24
N SER A 329 -2.63 19.60 6.88
CA SER A 329 -3.15 20.84 6.26
C SER A 329 -3.76 20.57 4.87
N PHE A 330 -3.23 19.59 4.14
CA PHE A 330 -3.65 19.25 2.78
C PHE A 330 -3.83 17.72 2.64
N PRO A 331 -4.89 17.15 3.24
CA PRO A 331 -5.06 15.70 3.34
C PRO A 331 -5.23 15.02 1.97
N VAL A 332 -5.83 15.69 0.98
CA VAL A 332 -5.99 15.12 -0.37
C VAL A 332 -4.63 15.03 -1.03
N THR A 333 -3.84 16.11 -0.99
CA THR A 333 -2.46 16.13 -1.51
C THR A 333 -1.58 15.09 -0.80
N LYS A 334 -1.63 15.00 0.53
CA LYS A 334 -0.85 14.01 1.32
C LYS A 334 -1.18 12.59 0.88
N LYS A 335 -2.46 12.24 0.81
CA LYS A 335 -2.91 10.93 0.33
C LYS A 335 -2.45 10.68 -1.11
N TYR A 336 -2.65 11.66 -2.00
CA TYR A 336 -2.28 11.55 -3.41
C TYR A 336 -0.78 11.23 -3.59
N ALA A 337 0.11 11.95 -2.90
CA ALA A 337 1.56 11.74 -2.98
C ALA A 337 2.01 10.31 -2.58
N THR A 338 1.28 9.68 -1.65
CA THR A 338 1.57 8.30 -1.21
C THR A 338 1.11 7.23 -2.21
N GLU A 339 0.14 7.54 -3.06
CA GLU A 339 -0.52 6.56 -3.94
C GLU A 339 -0.09 6.65 -5.40
N ILE A 340 0.42 7.80 -5.85
CA ILE A 340 0.72 8.03 -7.28
C ILE A 340 1.98 7.32 -7.79
N LEU A 341 1.89 6.85 -9.04
CA LEU A 341 2.97 6.30 -9.82
C LEU A 341 2.83 6.75 -11.28
N SER A 342 3.88 7.35 -11.83
CA SER A 342 3.95 7.73 -13.25
C SER A 342 4.51 6.56 -14.07
N LEU A 343 3.73 6.07 -15.03
CA LEU A 343 4.16 5.03 -15.97
C LEU A 343 4.96 5.65 -17.12
N PRO A 344 5.78 4.85 -17.85
CA PRO A 344 6.42 5.29 -19.09
C PRO A 344 5.42 5.98 -20.04
N MET A 345 5.78 7.17 -20.50
CA MET A 345 4.92 7.95 -21.39
C MET A 345 5.76 8.85 -22.29
N PHE A 346 5.89 8.45 -23.56
CA PHE A 346 6.62 9.21 -24.57
C PHE A 346 6.06 8.92 -25.98
N PRO A 347 6.16 9.86 -26.93
CA PRO A 347 5.44 9.77 -28.21
C PRO A 347 5.74 8.51 -29.01
N ASP A 348 6.97 8.01 -28.99
CA ASP A 348 7.40 6.87 -29.81
C ASP A 348 7.35 5.53 -29.07
N MET A 349 6.60 5.46 -27.96
CA MET A 349 6.34 4.22 -27.25
C MET A 349 5.44 3.32 -28.11
N THR A 350 5.80 2.05 -28.25
CA THR A 350 5.04 1.10 -29.08
C THR A 350 3.90 0.47 -28.28
N LYS A 351 2.85 0.00 -28.98
CA LYS A 351 1.78 -0.78 -28.35
C LYS A 351 2.29 -2.01 -27.61
N ASN A 352 3.37 -2.65 -28.10
CA ASN A 352 3.98 -3.78 -27.41
C ASN A 352 4.61 -3.38 -26.09
N GLN A 353 5.32 -2.25 -26.02
CA GLN A 353 5.85 -1.73 -24.77
C GLN A 353 4.73 -1.38 -23.77
N VAL A 354 3.65 -0.76 -24.23
CA VAL A 354 2.49 -0.44 -23.38
C VAL A 354 1.83 -1.72 -22.85
N LYS A 355 1.70 -2.73 -23.71
CA LYS A 355 1.18 -4.05 -23.34
C LYS A 355 2.08 -4.73 -22.32
N GLU A 356 3.39 -4.73 -22.51
CA GLU A 356 4.36 -5.32 -21.58
C GLU A 356 4.27 -4.67 -20.20
N VAL A 357 4.22 -3.33 -20.13
CA VAL A 357 3.99 -2.62 -18.86
C VAL A 357 2.67 -3.07 -18.23
N SER A 358 1.59 -3.12 -19.02
CA SER A 358 0.27 -3.49 -18.51
C SER A 358 0.22 -4.95 -18.03
N ASP A 359 0.79 -5.88 -18.79
CA ASP A 359 0.89 -7.31 -18.44
C ASP A 359 1.64 -7.50 -17.12
N LYS A 360 2.68 -6.69 -16.85
CA LYS A 360 3.42 -6.72 -15.59
C LYS A 360 2.62 -6.16 -14.42
N ILE A 361 1.83 -5.11 -14.62
CA ILE A 361 0.92 -4.63 -13.58
C ILE A 361 -0.17 -5.68 -13.29
N HIS A 362 -0.70 -6.34 -14.32
CA HIS A 362 -1.60 -7.50 -14.19
C HIS A 362 -0.96 -8.64 -13.41
N GLU A 363 0.28 -8.99 -13.75
CA GLU A 363 1.05 -10.02 -13.05
C GLU A 363 1.23 -9.66 -11.57
N PHE A 364 1.55 -8.41 -11.26
CA PHE A 364 1.68 -7.92 -9.89
C PHE A 364 0.40 -8.14 -9.07
N TYR A 365 -0.75 -7.69 -9.56
CA TYR A 365 -2.02 -7.84 -8.82
C TYR A 365 -2.48 -9.29 -8.75
N ARG A 366 -2.30 -10.08 -9.81
CA ARG A 366 -2.54 -11.52 -9.76
C ARG A 366 -1.65 -12.21 -8.72
N ASN A 367 -0.39 -11.79 -8.57
CA ASN A 367 0.53 -12.33 -7.57
C ASN A 367 0.18 -11.90 -6.14
N LEU A 368 -0.49 -10.75 -5.97
CA LEU A 368 -1.06 -10.33 -4.69
C LEU A 368 -2.26 -11.20 -4.30
N ASP A 369 -3.12 -11.55 -5.26
CA ASP A 369 -4.34 -12.33 -5.00
C ASP A 369 -4.10 -13.85 -4.81
N ARG A 370 -2.93 -14.36 -5.19
CA ARG A 370 -2.56 -15.79 -5.02
C ARG A 370 -1.98 -16.07 -3.64
N LEU A 371 -2.45 -17.17 -3.04
CA LEU A 371 -1.86 -17.75 -1.84
C LEU A 371 -0.65 -18.64 -2.14
N GLY A 372 -0.56 -19.17 -3.36
CA GLY A 372 0.59 -19.93 -3.83
C GLY A 372 0.82 -21.22 -3.05
N LYS A 373 2.06 -21.50 -2.64
CA LYS A 373 2.42 -22.68 -1.84
C LYS A 373 2.29 -22.37 -0.34
N ILE A 374 1.54 -23.20 0.37
CA ILE A 374 1.35 -23.14 1.83
C ILE A 374 1.95 -24.39 2.48
N VAL A 375 2.74 -24.23 3.53
CA VAL A 375 3.22 -25.35 4.36
C VAL A 375 2.50 -25.33 5.71
N ILE A 376 1.99 -26.48 6.13
CA ILE A 376 1.32 -26.67 7.43
C ILE A 376 2.10 -27.71 8.23
N THR A 377 2.78 -27.29 9.30
CA THR A 377 3.42 -28.23 10.24
C THR A 377 2.41 -28.68 11.30
N GLY A 378 2.50 -29.92 11.77
CA GLY A 378 1.47 -30.50 12.64
C GLY A 378 0.11 -30.62 11.93
N GLY A 379 0.15 -30.73 10.60
CA GLY A 379 -1.03 -30.59 9.75
C GLY A 379 -1.98 -31.79 9.81
N ALA A 380 -1.60 -32.93 10.40
CA ALA A 380 -2.52 -34.02 10.71
C ALA A 380 -3.15 -33.89 12.11
N GLY A 381 -2.75 -32.87 12.88
CA GLY A 381 -3.30 -32.55 14.20
C GLY A 381 -4.68 -31.89 14.17
N PHE A 382 -5.21 -31.58 15.36
CA PHE A 382 -6.56 -31.03 15.57
C PHE A 382 -6.79 -29.72 14.81
N ILE A 383 -5.87 -28.76 14.93
CA ILE A 383 -5.96 -27.46 14.25
C ILE A 383 -5.51 -27.56 12.81
N GLY A 384 -4.29 -28.07 12.58
CA GLY A 384 -3.66 -28.09 11.26
C GLY A 384 -4.50 -28.78 10.18
N SER A 385 -5.16 -29.91 10.50
CA SER A 385 -6.00 -30.62 9.53
C SER A 385 -7.29 -29.86 9.21
N SER A 386 -7.85 -29.16 10.20
CA SER A 386 -9.05 -28.35 10.05
C SER A 386 -8.76 -27.10 9.21
N VAL A 387 -7.57 -26.52 9.39
CA VAL A 387 -7.06 -25.43 8.54
C VAL A 387 -6.85 -25.89 7.09
N ALA A 388 -6.27 -27.07 6.88
CA ALA A 388 -6.08 -27.64 5.54
C ALA A 388 -7.41 -27.80 4.79
N ASP A 389 -8.43 -28.37 5.45
CA ASP A 389 -9.76 -28.51 4.86
C ASP A 389 -10.41 -27.16 4.53
N TYR A 390 -10.32 -26.19 5.45
CA TYR A 390 -10.89 -24.85 5.25
C TYR A 390 -10.22 -24.11 4.09
N LEU A 391 -8.89 -24.21 3.97
CA LEU A 391 -8.14 -23.64 2.85
C LEU A 391 -8.60 -24.21 1.51
N LEU A 392 -8.83 -25.52 1.43
CA LEU A 392 -9.29 -26.16 0.20
C LEU A 392 -10.75 -25.81 -0.12
N GLU A 393 -11.60 -25.73 0.91
CA GLU A 393 -13.03 -25.43 0.72
C GLU A 393 -13.27 -23.99 0.26
N HIS A 394 -12.49 -23.03 0.76
CA HIS A 394 -12.74 -21.61 0.52
C HIS A 394 -11.71 -20.91 -0.39
N PHE A 395 -10.52 -21.50 -0.57
CA PHE A 395 -9.41 -20.84 -1.26
C PHE A 395 -8.67 -21.73 -2.26
N ALA A 396 -9.23 -22.88 -2.65
CA ALA A 396 -8.58 -23.80 -3.59
C ALA A 396 -8.12 -23.12 -4.88
N GLU A 397 -8.89 -22.18 -5.44
CA GLU A 397 -8.54 -21.44 -6.67
C GLU A 397 -7.29 -20.55 -6.51
N LYS A 398 -7.01 -20.08 -5.30
CA LYS A 398 -5.88 -19.18 -4.99
C LYS A 398 -4.61 -19.94 -4.56
N ILE A 399 -4.72 -21.24 -4.30
CA ILE A 399 -3.65 -22.08 -3.78
C ILE A 399 -3.06 -22.92 -4.91
N ASP A 400 -1.74 -22.91 -5.05
CA ASP A 400 -1.03 -23.76 -5.99
C ASP A 400 -0.75 -25.14 -5.36
N LYS A 401 -0.34 -25.17 -4.08
CA LYS A 401 -0.01 -26.40 -3.34
C LYS A 401 -0.14 -26.22 -1.82
N ILE A 402 -0.62 -27.24 -1.12
CA ILE A 402 -0.56 -27.37 0.35
C ILE A 402 0.37 -28.54 0.67
N VAL A 403 1.42 -28.28 1.45
CA VAL A 403 2.32 -29.32 1.98
C VAL A 403 2.03 -29.48 3.46
N VAL A 404 1.62 -30.68 3.86
CA VAL A 404 1.38 -31.03 5.25
C VAL A 404 2.57 -31.84 5.77
N LEU A 405 3.22 -31.34 6.83
CA LEU A 405 4.26 -32.04 7.57
C LEU A 405 3.71 -32.51 8.92
N ASP A 406 3.80 -33.80 9.20
CA ASP A 406 3.43 -34.37 10.49
C ASP A 406 4.26 -35.63 10.79
N ASN A 407 4.59 -35.87 12.06
CA ASN A 407 5.32 -37.07 12.49
C ASN A 407 4.38 -38.15 13.08
N PHE A 408 3.07 -37.90 13.10
CA PHE A 408 2.02 -38.80 13.60
C PHE A 408 2.18 -39.25 15.05
N VAL A 409 3.02 -38.59 15.86
CA VAL A 409 3.06 -38.81 17.32
C VAL A 409 1.69 -38.52 17.92
N ARG A 410 0.98 -37.53 17.36
CA ARG A 410 -0.40 -37.17 17.74
C ARG A 410 -1.34 -36.92 16.58
N GLY A 411 -0.80 -36.49 15.44
CA GLY A 411 -1.57 -36.35 14.22
C GLY A 411 -2.14 -37.69 13.79
N LYS A 412 -3.32 -37.68 13.17
CA LYS A 412 -4.01 -38.86 12.67
C LYS A 412 -4.15 -38.75 11.16
N LYS A 413 -3.71 -39.75 10.39
CA LYS A 413 -3.85 -39.74 8.92
C LYS A 413 -5.33 -39.61 8.50
N GLU A 414 -6.22 -40.13 9.33
CA GLU A 414 -7.68 -40.06 9.15
C GLU A 414 -8.20 -38.62 9.09
N ASN A 415 -7.56 -37.69 9.80
CA ASN A 415 -7.95 -36.28 9.80
C ASN A 415 -7.75 -35.61 8.43
N LEU A 416 -6.90 -36.19 7.56
CA LEU A 416 -6.55 -35.64 6.25
C LEU A 416 -7.24 -36.34 5.07
N ILE A 417 -8.09 -37.35 5.32
CA ILE A 417 -8.77 -38.10 4.25
C ILE A 417 -9.54 -37.18 3.28
N LYS A 418 -10.19 -36.13 3.79
CA LYS A 418 -10.90 -35.15 2.96
C LYS A 418 -9.91 -34.33 2.12
N ALA A 419 -8.91 -33.73 2.77
CA ALA A 419 -7.90 -32.90 2.12
C ALA A 419 -7.11 -33.66 1.02
N LEU A 420 -6.69 -34.90 1.29
CA LEU A 420 -5.88 -35.70 0.38
C LEU A 420 -6.59 -36.13 -0.91
N LYS A 421 -7.92 -36.00 -0.99
CA LYS A 421 -8.65 -36.16 -2.26
C LYS A 421 -8.29 -35.07 -3.27
N ASN A 422 -7.79 -33.93 -2.80
CA ASN A 422 -7.37 -32.84 -3.67
C ASN A 422 -5.89 -33.00 -4.07
N LYS A 423 -5.63 -33.07 -5.37
CA LYS A 423 -4.27 -33.21 -5.94
C LYS A 423 -3.28 -32.09 -5.56
N LYS A 424 -3.76 -30.99 -5.00
CA LYS A 424 -2.93 -29.88 -4.51
C LYS A 424 -2.33 -30.17 -3.13
N VAL A 425 -2.78 -31.21 -2.42
CA VAL A 425 -2.28 -31.55 -1.09
C VAL A 425 -1.23 -32.64 -1.18
N GLU A 426 -0.09 -32.41 -0.54
CA GLU A 426 0.98 -33.38 -0.35
C GLU A 426 1.19 -33.60 1.13
N LEU A 427 1.14 -34.86 1.57
CA LEU A 427 1.43 -35.26 2.95
C LEU A 427 2.85 -35.81 3.04
N ILE A 428 3.63 -35.24 3.94
CA ILE A 428 5.00 -35.65 4.23
C ILE A 428 5.07 -36.10 5.69
N GLU A 429 5.48 -37.36 5.87
CA GLU A 429 5.78 -37.91 7.19
C GLU A 429 7.18 -37.48 7.61
N GLY A 430 7.29 -36.76 8.72
CA GLY A 430 8.58 -36.26 9.21
C GLY A 430 8.45 -35.30 10.39
N ASP A 431 9.58 -34.95 11.00
CA ASP A 431 9.65 -34.18 12.24
C ASP A 431 10.22 -32.78 12.01
N ILE A 432 9.70 -31.77 12.71
CA ILE A 432 10.18 -30.38 12.60
C ILE A 432 11.60 -30.19 13.18
N ARG A 433 12.10 -31.16 13.95
CA ARG A 433 13.48 -31.20 14.43
C ARG A 433 14.48 -31.50 13.31
N ASP A 434 14.02 -32.10 12.21
CA ASP A 434 14.82 -32.29 11.00
C ASP A 434 14.90 -30.95 10.22
N LYS A 435 16.00 -30.24 10.42
CA LYS A 435 16.28 -28.95 9.79
C LYS A 435 16.28 -29.03 8.26
N GLU A 436 16.85 -30.08 7.69
CA GLU A 436 17.03 -30.23 6.24
C GLU A 436 15.70 -30.50 5.55
N LEU A 437 14.87 -31.35 6.16
CA LEU A 437 13.50 -31.58 5.72
C LEU A 437 12.69 -30.29 5.77
N VAL A 438 12.69 -29.58 6.91
CA VAL A 438 11.94 -28.32 7.07
C VAL A 438 12.36 -27.27 6.03
N ASP A 439 13.67 -27.09 5.81
CA ASP A 439 14.22 -26.20 4.78
C ASP A 439 13.72 -26.56 3.38
N LYS A 440 13.79 -27.85 3.02
CA LYS A 440 13.34 -28.36 1.72
C LYS A 440 11.83 -28.11 1.52
N LEU A 441 11.02 -28.36 2.53
CA LEU A 441 9.56 -28.21 2.43
C LEU A 441 9.15 -26.74 2.36
N ILE A 442 9.81 -25.84 3.08
CA ILE A 442 9.51 -24.40 3.08
C ILE A 442 10.04 -23.68 1.83
N LYS A 443 11.01 -24.27 1.11
CA LYS A 443 11.49 -23.70 -0.17
C LYS A 443 10.34 -23.40 -1.14
N GLY A 444 10.26 -22.13 -1.57
CA GLY A 444 9.23 -21.62 -2.47
C GLY A 444 7.83 -21.48 -1.85
N ALA A 445 7.68 -21.61 -0.53
CA ALA A 445 6.42 -21.36 0.15
C ALA A 445 6.15 -19.85 0.27
N ASN A 446 4.90 -19.45 0.00
CA ASN A 446 4.43 -18.09 0.25
C ASN A 446 4.04 -17.92 1.72
N TYR A 447 3.45 -18.95 2.31
CA TYR A 447 2.99 -18.93 3.70
C TYR A 447 3.35 -20.21 4.42
N VAL A 448 3.57 -20.08 5.73
CA VAL A 448 3.74 -21.20 6.63
C VAL A 448 2.76 -21.04 7.78
N ILE A 449 2.03 -22.11 8.08
CA ILE A 449 1.13 -22.25 9.23
C ILE A 449 1.75 -23.28 10.17
N HIS A 450 2.29 -22.83 11.29
CA HIS A 450 3.02 -23.69 12.22
C HIS A 450 2.13 -24.11 13.40
N GLU A 451 1.61 -25.34 13.32
CA GLU A 451 0.73 -25.96 14.33
C GLU A 451 1.41 -27.13 15.06
N ALA A 452 2.64 -27.49 14.66
CA ALA A 452 3.40 -28.54 15.33
C ALA A 452 3.76 -28.13 16.77
N ALA A 453 3.30 -28.93 17.73
CA ALA A 453 3.59 -28.78 19.15
C ALA A 453 3.36 -30.10 19.88
N ILE A 454 3.93 -30.22 21.07
CA ILE A 454 3.64 -31.29 22.03
C ILE A 454 2.67 -30.77 23.11
N LYS A 455 1.95 -31.68 23.79
CA LYS A 455 0.99 -31.31 24.85
C LYS A 455 1.70 -30.91 26.14
N ASN A 456 1.03 -30.09 26.96
CA ASN A 456 1.54 -29.61 28.25
C ASN A 456 1.99 -30.74 29.18
N ILE A 457 1.18 -31.79 29.35
CA ILE A 457 1.50 -32.91 30.25
C ILE A 457 2.78 -33.64 29.80
N LEU A 458 2.94 -33.87 28.49
CA LEU A 458 4.16 -34.47 27.96
C LEU A 458 5.37 -33.55 28.17
N CYS A 459 5.15 -32.25 28.33
CA CYS A 459 6.23 -31.33 28.65
C CYS A 459 6.76 -31.49 30.07
N ASP A 460 5.89 -31.85 30.99
CA ASP A 460 6.27 -32.13 32.37
C ASP A 460 6.92 -33.51 32.49
N GLU A 461 6.48 -34.49 31.69
CA GLU A 461 7.05 -35.85 31.64
C GLU A 461 8.43 -35.89 30.94
N ASP A 462 8.61 -35.13 29.86
CA ASP A 462 9.88 -35.06 29.10
C ASP A 462 10.24 -33.60 28.70
N PRO A 463 10.86 -32.83 29.62
CA PRO A 463 11.30 -31.47 29.34
C PRO A 463 12.36 -31.38 28.23
N ARG A 464 13.14 -32.44 28.00
CA ARG A 464 14.19 -32.44 26.96
C ARG A 464 13.56 -32.49 25.57
N LEU A 465 12.66 -33.44 25.34
CA LEU A 465 11.87 -33.52 24.11
C LEU A 465 11.11 -32.22 23.86
N SER A 466 10.65 -31.59 24.94
CA SER A 466 9.94 -30.32 24.87
C SER A 466 10.78 -29.16 24.37
N LEU A 467 12.01 -29.05 24.85
CA LEU A 467 12.97 -28.08 24.33
C LEU A 467 13.22 -28.32 22.84
N GLU A 468 13.47 -29.58 22.46
CA GLU A 468 13.77 -29.95 21.08
C GLU A 468 12.61 -29.66 20.12
N VAL A 469 11.37 -29.96 20.51
CA VAL A 469 10.22 -29.76 19.64
C VAL A 469 9.73 -28.31 19.69
N LEU A 470 9.44 -27.78 20.88
CA LEU A 470 8.81 -26.46 21.01
C LEU A 470 9.76 -25.34 20.62
N VAL A 471 11.05 -25.43 20.98
CA VAL A 471 12.04 -24.39 20.74
C VAL A 471 12.86 -24.69 19.48
N ASN A 472 13.64 -25.77 19.44
CA ASN A 472 14.55 -26.03 18.31
C ASN A 472 13.77 -26.28 17.01
N GLY A 473 12.71 -27.08 17.04
CA GLY A 473 11.87 -27.35 15.88
C GLY A 473 11.17 -26.09 15.35
N THR A 474 10.67 -25.22 16.24
CA THR A 474 10.10 -23.92 15.82
C THR A 474 11.16 -22.99 15.26
N PHE A 475 12.37 -22.98 15.84
CA PHE A 475 13.50 -22.22 15.32
C PHE A 475 13.83 -22.64 13.88
N ASN A 476 13.89 -23.94 13.58
CA ASN A 476 14.12 -24.45 12.22
C ASN A 476 13.09 -23.90 11.22
N VAL A 477 11.82 -23.82 11.63
CA VAL A 477 10.74 -23.26 10.79
C VAL A 477 10.95 -21.77 10.54
N MET A 478 11.28 -20.99 11.57
CA MET A 478 11.54 -19.54 11.43
C MET A 478 12.78 -19.25 10.58
N GLU A 479 13.85 -20.03 10.76
CA GLU A 479 15.08 -19.95 9.98
C GLU A 479 14.80 -20.21 8.50
N ALA A 480 14.08 -21.28 8.18
CA ALA A 480 13.67 -21.59 6.82
C ALA A 480 12.74 -20.53 6.23
N CYS A 481 11.81 -19.96 7.01
CA CYS A 481 10.93 -18.89 6.55
C CYS A 481 11.72 -17.65 6.10
N VAL A 482 12.74 -17.25 6.86
CA VAL A 482 13.61 -16.14 6.47
C VAL A 482 14.43 -16.48 5.24
N LYS A 483 15.09 -17.64 5.22
CA LYS A 483 15.94 -18.06 4.10
C LYS A 483 15.19 -18.08 2.77
N HIS A 484 13.94 -18.54 2.78
CA HIS A 484 13.11 -18.66 1.58
C HIS A 484 12.16 -17.48 1.35
N LYS A 485 12.29 -16.40 2.12
CA LYS A 485 11.49 -15.17 1.99
C LYS A 485 9.98 -15.44 2.01
N VAL A 486 9.55 -16.29 2.94
CA VAL A 486 8.12 -16.56 3.17
C VAL A 486 7.41 -15.24 3.46
N ARG A 487 6.28 -15.00 2.79
CA ARG A 487 5.53 -13.73 2.90
C ARG A 487 5.03 -13.48 4.32
N LYS A 488 4.54 -14.54 4.99
CA LYS A 488 4.11 -14.51 6.39
C LYS A 488 4.12 -15.89 7.04
N LEU A 489 4.58 -15.95 8.29
CA LEU A 489 4.45 -17.09 9.19
C LEU A 489 3.25 -16.87 10.14
N VAL A 490 2.28 -17.77 10.14
CA VAL A 490 1.22 -17.82 11.16
C VAL A 490 1.49 -18.98 12.10
N PHE A 491 1.48 -18.77 13.41
CA PHE A 491 1.77 -19.84 14.36
C PHE A 491 1.00 -19.68 15.66
N ASN A 492 0.75 -20.80 16.33
CA ASN A 492 0.04 -20.80 17.60
C ASN A 492 1.00 -20.78 18.80
N SER A 493 0.83 -19.74 19.63
CA SER A 493 1.19 -19.72 21.04
C SER A 493 0.06 -20.39 21.85
N SER A 494 -0.23 -19.91 23.06
CA SER A 494 -1.30 -20.43 23.91
C SER A 494 -1.63 -19.45 25.03
N ALA A 495 -2.87 -19.45 25.52
CA ALA A 495 -3.22 -18.77 26.78
C ALA A 495 -2.40 -19.25 27.99
N SER A 496 -1.68 -20.37 27.88
CA SER A 496 -0.73 -20.81 28.92
C SER A 496 0.44 -19.85 29.14
N VAL A 497 0.81 -18.97 28.19
CA VAL A 497 1.90 -18.00 28.39
C VAL A 497 1.63 -17.02 29.54
N TYR A 498 0.36 -16.81 29.85
CA TYR A 498 -0.07 -15.93 30.94
C TYR A 498 -0.01 -16.59 32.31
N GLY A 499 0.02 -17.94 32.40
CA GLY A 499 -0.10 -18.67 33.66
C GLY A 499 -1.32 -18.24 34.49
N GLN A 500 -1.10 -17.88 35.76
CA GLN A 500 -2.15 -17.29 36.61
C GLN A 500 -2.36 -15.82 36.24
N PRO A 501 -3.55 -15.43 35.77
CA PRO A 501 -3.77 -14.05 35.35
C PRO A 501 -3.72 -13.09 36.52
N LEU A 502 -2.96 -12.00 36.33
CA LEU A 502 -2.95 -10.86 37.27
C LEU A 502 -4.18 -9.97 37.10
N LYS A 503 -4.78 -9.97 35.90
CA LYS A 503 -5.94 -9.16 35.51
C LYS A 503 -6.86 -9.95 34.58
N ILE A 504 -8.15 -9.62 34.63
CA ILE A 504 -9.21 -10.17 33.77
C ILE A 504 -10.01 -9.00 33.17
N PRO A 505 -10.31 -8.99 31.85
CA PRO A 505 -9.86 -9.93 30.84
C PRO A 505 -8.35 -9.84 30.60
N MET A 506 -7.77 -10.92 30.08
CA MET A 506 -6.34 -11.07 29.83
C MET A 506 -5.97 -10.40 28.51
N GLN A 507 -5.03 -9.47 28.54
CA GLN A 507 -4.63 -8.65 27.40
C GLN A 507 -3.31 -9.15 26.81
N GLU A 508 -3.08 -8.93 25.50
CA GLU A 508 -1.85 -9.42 24.88
C GLU A 508 -0.57 -8.76 25.41
N THR A 509 -0.72 -7.63 26.10
CA THR A 509 0.35 -6.86 26.76
C THR A 509 0.60 -7.29 28.22
N ASP A 510 -0.21 -8.18 28.77
CA ASP A 510 -0.01 -8.69 30.13
C ASP A 510 1.34 -9.41 30.26
N ASN A 511 1.96 -9.27 31.44
CA ASN A 511 3.21 -9.96 31.74
C ASN A 511 3.03 -11.47 31.66
N TYR A 512 4.07 -12.15 31.16
CA TYR A 512 4.13 -13.60 31.24
C TYR A 512 4.26 -14.02 32.71
N ASN A 513 3.30 -14.79 33.21
CA ASN A 513 3.27 -15.29 34.59
C ASN A 513 3.11 -16.82 34.64
N ASN A 514 3.75 -17.50 33.67
CA ASN A 514 3.69 -18.94 33.48
C ASN A 514 4.80 -19.68 34.25
N GLU A 515 4.44 -20.82 34.82
CA GLU A 515 5.36 -21.75 35.50
C GLU A 515 5.52 -23.10 34.78
N ALA A 516 4.69 -23.40 33.77
CA ALA A 516 4.75 -24.67 33.04
C ALA A 516 5.75 -24.65 31.88
N PHE A 517 6.46 -25.75 31.62
CA PHE A 517 7.46 -25.79 30.55
C PHE A 517 6.84 -25.51 29.16
N TYR A 518 5.62 -26.00 28.91
CA TYR A 518 4.89 -25.71 27.68
C TYR A 518 4.71 -24.21 27.43
N GLY A 519 4.29 -23.47 28.47
CA GLY A 519 4.13 -22.02 28.39
C GLY A 519 5.47 -21.32 28.16
N ALA A 520 6.55 -21.79 28.79
CA ALA A 520 7.89 -21.26 28.56
C ALA A 520 8.34 -21.45 27.11
N GLY A 521 8.10 -22.62 26.52
CA GLY A 521 8.36 -22.88 25.10
C GLY A 521 7.55 -21.96 24.18
N LYS A 522 6.27 -21.72 24.47
CA LYS A 522 5.45 -20.77 23.70
C LYS A 522 5.93 -19.33 23.84
N ILE A 523 6.36 -18.90 25.02
CA ILE A 523 6.99 -17.59 25.24
C ILE A 523 8.27 -17.46 24.41
N ALA A 524 9.13 -18.50 24.41
CA ALA A 524 10.33 -18.51 23.58
C ALA A 524 9.99 -18.32 22.10
N ASN A 525 8.96 -18.98 21.59
CA ASN A 525 8.52 -18.84 20.20
C ASN A 525 8.08 -17.40 19.88
N GLU A 526 7.33 -16.76 20.78
CA GLU A 526 6.92 -15.37 20.60
C GLU A 526 8.11 -14.39 20.56
N GLN A 527 9.10 -14.60 21.43
CA GLN A 527 10.29 -13.76 21.49
C GLN A 527 11.23 -14.00 20.31
N MET A 528 11.37 -15.26 19.86
CA MET A 528 12.10 -15.58 18.63
C MET A 528 11.47 -14.89 17.42
N ALA A 529 10.15 -14.91 17.27
CA ALA A 529 9.48 -14.23 16.16
C ALA A 529 9.79 -12.72 16.12
N LYS A 530 9.77 -12.04 17.29
CA LYS A 530 10.20 -10.63 17.42
C LYS A 530 11.65 -10.43 16.98
N ALA A 531 12.55 -11.30 17.41
CA ALA A 531 13.97 -11.22 17.04
C ALA A 531 14.19 -11.40 15.54
N PHE A 532 13.59 -12.44 14.94
CA PHE A 532 13.67 -12.70 13.50
C PHE A 532 13.07 -11.57 12.66
N ASN A 533 11.97 -10.95 13.10
CA ASN A 533 11.43 -9.77 12.45
C ASN A 533 12.42 -8.59 12.52
N LYS A 534 12.95 -8.28 13.70
CA LYS A 534 13.91 -7.18 13.88
C LYS A 534 15.19 -7.37 13.04
N MET A 535 15.68 -8.61 12.96
CA MET A 535 16.93 -8.93 12.27
C MET A 535 16.76 -9.05 10.74
N TYR A 536 15.66 -9.65 10.30
CA TYR A 536 15.50 -10.11 8.91
C TYR A 536 14.20 -9.67 8.24
N GLY A 537 13.31 -8.97 8.94
CA GLY A 537 12.03 -8.53 8.41
C GLY A 537 10.99 -9.65 8.24
N LEU A 538 11.11 -10.77 8.96
CA LEU A 538 10.13 -11.86 8.92
C LEU A 538 8.74 -11.34 9.36
N ASN A 539 7.77 -11.36 8.47
CA ASN A 539 6.38 -11.08 8.85
C ASN A 539 5.79 -12.29 9.59
N TYR A 540 5.13 -12.05 10.70
CA TYR A 540 4.46 -13.10 11.46
C TYR A 540 3.15 -12.65 12.09
N VAL A 541 2.23 -13.59 12.32
CA VAL A 541 1.10 -13.38 13.22
C VAL A 541 1.03 -14.57 14.15
N CYS A 542 1.08 -14.29 15.45
CA CYS A 542 0.99 -15.30 16.48
C CYS A 542 -0.39 -15.24 17.13
N LEU A 543 -1.05 -16.39 17.24
CA LEU A 543 -2.34 -16.50 17.91
C LEU A 543 -2.16 -17.18 19.27
N ARG A 544 -2.91 -16.73 20.27
CA ARG A 544 -3.00 -17.32 21.60
C ARG A 544 -4.42 -17.88 21.78
N PRO A 545 -4.71 -19.09 21.25
CA PRO A 545 -5.98 -19.73 21.52
C PRO A 545 -6.18 -19.96 23.01
N PHE A 546 -7.40 -19.68 23.46
CA PHE A 546 -7.91 -20.10 24.75
C PHE A 546 -8.40 -21.55 24.63
N ASN A 547 -9.24 -22.04 25.54
CA ASN A 547 -9.49 -23.47 25.67
C ASN A 547 -10.24 -24.02 24.44
N ILE A 548 -9.51 -24.64 23.51
CA ILE A 548 -10.03 -25.10 22.22
C ILE A 548 -10.79 -26.41 22.41
N TYR A 549 -11.97 -26.53 21.79
CA TYR A 549 -12.73 -27.78 21.77
C TYR A 549 -13.44 -27.98 20.42
N GLY A 550 -13.74 -29.24 20.08
CA GLY A 550 -14.46 -29.58 18.85
C GLY A 550 -13.98 -30.88 18.17
N PRO A 551 -14.49 -31.17 16.98
CA PRO A 551 -14.14 -32.37 16.21
C PRO A 551 -12.63 -32.56 15.99
N ARG A 552 -12.13 -33.80 16.09
CA ARG A 552 -10.71 -34.20 15.99
C ARG A 552 -9.85 -33.91 17.23
N MET A 553 -10.45 -33.42 18.30
CA MET A 553 -9.79 -33.48 19.61
C MET A 553 -9.55 -34.94 20.03
N ASP A 554 -8.53 -35.17 20.84
CA ASP A 554 -8.20 -36.52 21.31
C ASP A 554 -9.29 -37.05 22.26
N ILE A 555 -9.82 -38.23 21.94
CA ILE A 555 -10.89 -38.89 22.69
C ILE A 555 -10.47 -40.18 23.41
N SER A 556 -9.26 -40.69 23.15
CA SER A 556 -8.82 -42.03 23.57
C SER A 556 -7.53 -42.03 24.38
N GLY A 557 -6.86 -40.89 24.51
CA GLY A 557 -5.66 -40.76 25.34
C GLY A 557 -5.93 -40.95 26.84
N ILE A 558 -4.92 -41.46 27.56
CA ILE A 558 -4.88 -41.69 29.02
C ILE A 558 -5.25 -40.44 29.82
N TYR A 559 -5.12 -39.25 29.23
CA TYR A 559 -5.40 -37.95 29.83
C TYR A 559 -6.45 -37.20 29.01
N THR A 560 -7.70 -37.63 29.16
CA THR A 560 -8.85 -37.14 28.39
C THR A 560 -9.29 -35.73 28.83
N GLU A 561 -9.50 -34.81 27.88
CA GLU A 561 -9.96 -33.44 28.13
C GLU A 561 -11.29 -33.45 28.90
N VAL A 562 -11.57 -32.40 29.69
CA VAL A 562 -12.76 -32.33 30.58
C VAL A 562 -14.07 -32.61 29.83
N PHE A 563 -14.19 -32.13 28.59
CA PHE A 563 -15.33 -32.41 27.71
C PHE A 563 -15.51 -33.91 27.48
N ILE A 564 -14.46 -34.59 27.04
CA ILE A 564 -14.56 -36.01 26.67
C ILE A 564 -14.74 -36.88 27.90
N ARG A 565 -14.00 -36.61 28.99
CA ARG A 565 -14.14 -37.36 30.25
C ARG A 565 -15.57 -37.32 30.80
N TRP A 566 -16.19 -36.15 30.77
CA TRP A 566 -17.59 -36.01 31.20
C TRP A 566 -18.56 -36.62 30.19
N LEU A 567 -18.32 -36.50 28.89
CA LEU A 567 -19.13 -37.20 27.88
C LEU A 567 -19.02 -38.73 27.99
N ASP A 568 -17.86 -39.28 28.31
CA ASP A 568 -17.69 -40.72 28.59
C ASP A 568 -18.43 -41.12 29.86
N SER A 569 -18.42 -40.28 30.90
CA SER A 569 -19.19 -40.52 32.11
C SER A 569 -20.69 -40.58 31.79
N ILE A 570 -21.20 -39.58 31.06
CA ILE A 570 -22.61 -39.49 30.67
C ILE A 570 -23.01 -40.68 29.78
N ASP A 571 -22.20 -41.05 28.79
CA ASP A 571 -22.48 -42.21 27.92
C ASP A 571 -22.56 -43.52 28.71
N ASN A 572 -21.81 -43.64 29.81
CA ASN A 572 -21.79 -44.81 30.69
C ASN A 572 -22.80 -44.70 31.85
N GLY A 573 -23.70 -43.71 31.84
CA GLY A 573 -24.69 -43.51 32.90
C GLY A 573 -24.09 -43.08 34.26
N LYS A 574 -22.85 -42.56 34.28
CA LYS A 574 -22.16 -42.09 35.49
C LYS A 574 -22.21 -40.57 35.58
N ALA A 575 -22.44 -40.07 36.79
CA ALA A 575 -22.40 -38.64 37.09
C ALA A 575 -21.05 -38.02 36.67
N PRO A 576 -21.04 -36.90 35.93
CA PRO A 576 -19.83 -36.12 35.76
C PRO A 576 -19.30 -35.62 37.11
N VAL A 577 -17.99 -35.75 37.32
CA VAL A 577 -17.33 -35.32 38.56
C VAL A 577 -16.61 -33.99 38.35
N ILE A 578 -16.92 -33.01 39.21
CA ILE A 578 -16.18 -31.75 39.37
C ILE A 578 -15.33 -31.85 40.65
N PHE A 579 -14.04 -31.52 40.54
CA PHE A 579 -13.17 -31.36 41.71
C PHE A 579 -13.28 -29.91 42.22
N GLY A 580 -13.64 -29.73 43.48
CA GLY A 580 -13.98 -28.42 44.06
C GLY A 580 -15.44 -28.02 43.83
N ASP A 581 -15.75 -26.72 43.92
CA ASP A 581 -17.13 -26.16 43.83
C ASP A 581 -17.61 -25.86 42.39
N GLY A 582 -16.72 -26.00 41.40
CA GLY A 582 -17.01 -25.74 39.99
C GLY A 582 -17.18 -24.27 39.61
N THR A 583 -16.82 -23.33 40.50
CA THR A 583 -16.93 -21.89 40.23
C THR A 583 -15.80 -21.36 39.35
N ASN A 584 -14.70 -22.11 39.21
CA ASN A 584 -13.60 -21.81 38.27
C ASN A 584 -14.13 -21.59 36.85
N THR A 585 -13.62 -20.56 36.20
CA THR A 585 -14.13 -20.08 34.91
C THR A 585 -13.08 -20.08 33.81
N LEU A 586 -13.50 -20.43 32.60
CA LEU A 586 -12.63 -20.52 31.44
C LEU A 586 -13.34 -19.97 30.20
N ASP A 587 -12.58 -19.35 29.31
CA ASP A 587 -13.03 -19.01 27.96
C ASP A 587 -12.77 -20.21 27.03
N PHE A 588 -13.85 -20.71 26.42
CA PHE A 588 -13.82 -21.83 25.48
C PHE A 588 -14.06 -21.33 24.07
N VAL A 589 -13.18 -21.72 23.15
CA VAL A 589 -13.27 -21.35 21.75
C VAL A 589 -13.43 -22.59 20.89
N TYR A 590 -14.40 -22.56 19.97
CA TYR A 590 -14.67 -23.70 19.12
C TYR A 590 -13.64 -23.79 17.97
N ILE A 591 -13.28 -25.01 17.56
CA ILE A 591 -12.20 -25.24 16.58
C ILE A 591 -12.40 -24.48 15.25
N GLU A 592 -13.62 -24.40 14.72
CA GLU A 592 -13.88 -23.65 13.48
C GLU A 592 -13.59 -22.15 13.66
N ASP A 593 -13.79 -21.58 14.86
CA ASP A 593 -13.44 -20.20 15.14
C ASP A 593 -11.92 -20.00 15.21
N VAL A 594 -11.18 -20.95 15.78
CA VAL A 594 -9.71 -20.92 15.76
C VAL A 594 -9.18 -21.00 14.33
N VAL A 595 -9.76 -21.87 13.50
CA VAL A 595 -9.42 -21.95 12.07
C VAL A 595 -9.69 -20.62 11.37
N ARG A 596 -10.86 -19.99 11.59
CA ARG A 596 -11.15 -18.66 11.04
C ARG A 596 -10.12 -17.62 11.51
N ALA A 597 -9.73 -17.63 12.78
CA ALA A 597 -8.67 -16.75 13.29
C ALA A 597 -7.35 -16.97 12.54
N THR A 598 -6.91 -18.23 12.36
CA THR A 598 -5.70 -18.57 11.58
C THR A 598 -5.77 -18.05 10.15
N ILE A 599 -6.91 -18.19 9.48
CA ILE A 599 -7.09 -17.71 8.10
C ILE A 599 -7.12 -16.18 8.03
N THR A 600 -7.83 -15.51 8.93
CA THR A 600 -7.82 -14.03 8.97
C THR A 600 -6.42 -13.49 9.27
N ALA A 601 -5.67 -14.13 10.16
CA ALA A 601 -4.27 -13.82 10.42
C ALA A 601 -3.39 -13.98 9.16
N LEU A 602 -3.56 -15.08 8.43
CA LEU A 602 -2.88 -15.36 7.16
C LEU A 602 -3.13 -14.26 6.13
N LEU A 603 -4.40 -13.91 5.91
CA LEU A 603 -4.87 -13.01 4.85
C LEU A 603 -4.77 -11.51 5.18
N SER A 604 -4.61 -11.15 6.46
CA SER A 604 -4.52 -9.76 6.89
C SER A 604 -3.30 -9.02 6.29
N ASP A 605 -3.35 -7.68 6.26
CA ASP A 605 -2.17 -6.85 5.94
C ASP A 605 -1.22 -6.68 7.16
N ILE A 606 -1.52 -7.32 8.30
CA ILE A 606 -0.70 -7.26 9.52
C ILE A 606 0.65 -7.95 9.29
N LYS A 607 1.73 -7.19 9.51
CA LYS A 607 3.12 -7.66 9.35
C LYS A 607 3.66 -8.35 10.61
N GLN A 608 3.22 -7.92 11.80
CA GLN A 608 3.62 -8.49 13.08
C GLN A 608 2.50 -8.32 14.12
N GLY A 609 2.27 -9.31 14.96
CA GLY A 609 1.31 -9.19 16.05
C GLY A 609 1.08 -10.48 16.85
N PHE A 610 0.59 -10.31 18.07
CA PHE A 610 0.13 -11.36 18.97
C PHE A 610 -1.35 -11.11 19.25
N TYR A 611 -2.20 -12.13 19.13
CA TYR A 611 -3.64 -11.97 19.28
C TYR A 611 -4.25 -13.08 20.11
N ASN A 612 -5.05 -12.71 21.10
CA ASN A 612 -5.90 -13.63 21.82
C ASN A 612 -6.99 -14.17 20.91
N VAL A 613 -7.20 -15.48 20.95
CA VAL A 613 -8.28 -16.16 20.23
C VAL A 613 -9.16 -16.87 21.24
N GLY A 614 -10.20 -16.18 21.67
CA GLY A 614 -11.22 -16.66 22.61
C GLY A 614 -12.62 -16.29 22.14
N SER A 615 -13.63 -16.81 22.82
CA SER A 615 -15.02 -16.35 22.66
C SER A 615 -15.23 -14.95 23.24
N GLY A 616 -14.43 -14.56 24.23
CA GLY A 616 -14.65 -13.37 25.04
C GLY A 616 -15.63 -13.60 26.19
N ASP A 617 -16.21 -14.79 26.27
CA ASP A 617 -17.14 -15.20 27.32
C ASP A 617 -16.44 -16.04 28.39
N GLU A 618 -16.89 -15.88 29.63
CA GLU A 618 -16.36 -16.59 30.78
C GLU A 618 -17.37 -17.67 31.22
N VAL A 619 -16.97 -18.94 31.17
CA VAL A 619 -17.85 -20.10 31.44
C VAL A 619 -17.34 -20.86 32.65
N SER A 620 -18.18 -21.04 33.67
CA SER A 620 -17.85 -21.88 34.82
C SER A 620 -17.89 -23.37 34.49
N LEU A 621 -17.15 -24.18 35.24
CA LEU A 621 -17.23 -25.65 35.12
C LEU A 621 -18.66 -26.17 35.35
N ASN A 622 -19.40 -25.56 36.28
CA ASN A 622 -20.82 -25.84 36.52
C ASN A 622 -21.67 -25.54 35.27
N LYS A 623 -21.43 -24.41 34.60
CA LYS A 623 -22.16 -24.08 33.37
C LYS A 623 -21.80 -25.01 32.22
N LEU A 624 -20.53 -25.39 32.11
CA LEU A 624 -20.07 -26.31 31.08
C LEU A 624 -20.74 -27.69 31.20
N VAL A 625 -20.80 -28.27 32.40
CA VAL A 625 -21.45 -29.57 32.60
C VAL A 625 -22.95 -29.52 32.35
N GLU A 626 -23.62 -28.42 32.74
CA GLU A 626 -25.04 -28.18 32.44
C GLU A 626 -25.30 -28.22 30.92
N VAL A 627 -24.47 -27.53 30.14
CA VAL A 627 -24.56 -27.53 28.68
C VAL A 627 -24.32 -28.93 28.11
N LEU A 628 -23.36 -29.69 28.64
CA LEU A 628 -23.09 -31.06 28.19
C LEU A 628 -24.26 -32.01 28.47
N LEU A 629 -24.84 -31.96 29.67
CA LEU A 629 -26.02 -32.74 30.06
C LEU A 629 -27.22 -32.40 29.19
N LYS A 630 -27.50 -31.09 29.02
CA LYS A 630 -28.59 -30.58 28.16
C LYS A 630 -28.42 -31.06 26.72
N CYS A 631 -27.24 -30.91 26.13
CA CYS A 631 -26.97 -31.30 24.75
C CYS A 631 -26.98 -32.82 24.54
N ASN A 632 -26.66 -33.62 25.57
CA ASN A 632 -26.75 -35.08 25.49
C ASN A 632 -28.12 -35.64 25.95
N LYS A 633 -29.07 -34.77 26.32
CA LYS A 633 -30.39 -35.14 26.84
C LYS A 633 -30.31 -36.09 28.05
N SER A 634 -29.43 -35.77 29.00
CA SER A 634 -29.19 -36.58 30.20
C SER A 634 -29.68 -35.87 31.46
N ASP A 635 -30.39 -36.58 32.32
CA ASP A 635 -30.89 -36.10 33.62
C ASP A 635 -29.93 -36.40 34.79
N LEU A 636 -28.70 -36.82 34.49
CA LEU A 636 -27.67 -37.09 35.50
C LEU A 636 -27.32 -35.82 36.28
N LYS A 637 -27.12 -35.95 37.59
CA LYS A 637 -26.67 -34.85 38.45
C LYS A 637 -25.14 -34.85 38.55
N VAL A 638 -24.54 -33.66 38.54
CA VAL A 638 -23.10 -33.48 38.75
C VAL A 638 -22.73 -33.83 40.20
N GLU A 639 -21.55 -34.43 40.39
CA GLU A 639 -20.98 -34.72 41.70
C GLU A 639 -19.78 -33.81 41.97
N HIS A 640 -19.74 -33.18 43.14
CA HIS A 640 -18.63 -32.33 43.59
C HIS A 640 -17.79 -33.05 44.64
N ILE A 641 -16.51 -33.26 44.35
CA ILE A 641 -15.57 -33.92 45.26
C ILE A 641 -14.59 -32.90 45.82
N GLN A 642 -14.53 -32.77 47.16
CA GLN A 642 -13.49 -32.00 47.84
C GLN A 642 -12.17 -32.78 47.87
N GLN A 643 -11.44 -32.75 46.76
CA GLN A 643 -10.07 -33.27 46.71
C GLN A 643 -9.14 -32.15 46.25
N ILE A 644 -8.19 -31.77 47.12
CA ILE A 644 -7.14 -30.80 46.79
C ILE A 644 -6.14 -31.53 45.89
N ARG A 645 -6.23 -31.31 44.56
CA ARG A 645 -5.16 -31.73 43.65
C ARG A 645 -3.94 -30.84 43.89
N LYS A 646 -2.76 -31.44 44.10
CA LYS A 646 -1.45 -30.76 43.98
C LYS A 646 -1.21 -30.41 42.51
N SER A 647 -1.82 -29.36 41.99
CA SER A 647 -1.61 -28.91 40.62
C SER A 647 -2.00 -27.44 40.49
N ASN A 648 -1.12 -26.64 39.86
CA ASN A 648 -1.30 -25.21 39.56
C ASN A 648 -2.42 -25.00 38.51
N TYR A 649 -3.67 -25.28 38.87
CA TYR A 649 -4.82 -25.00 38.00
C TYR A 649 -5.10 -23.50 37.95
N VAL A 650 -5.23 -22.98 36.73
CA VAL A 650 -5.68 -21.61 36.52
C VAL A 650 -7.15 -21.50 36.90
N THR A 651 -7.47 -20.65 37.86
CA THR A 651 -8.82 -20.52 38.44
C THR A 651 -9.77 -19.75 37.55
N ARG A 652 -9.25 -18.78 36.78
CA ARG A 652 -10.03 -17.94 35.86
C ARG A 652 -9.26 -17.70 34.57
N ARG A 653 -9.90 -17.75 33.40
CA ARG A 653 -9.33 -17.29 32.12
C ARG A 653 -10.42 -16.64 31.26
N LYS A 654 -10.18 -15.40 30.83
CA LYS A 654 -11.05 -14.68 29.89
C LYS A 654 -10.21 -13.90 28.89
N ALA A 655 -10.41 -14.12 27.61
CA ALA A 655 -9.69 -13.39 26.58
C ALA A 655 -10.17 -11.94 26.46
N ASP A 656 -9.26 -10.98 26.37
CA ASP A 656 -9.56 -9.70 25.74
C ASP A 656 -9.41 -9.89 24.21
N ILE A 657 -10.50 -9.67 23.47
CA ILE A 657 -10.58 -9.92 22.02
C ILE A 657 -10.53 -8.64 21.18
N VAL A 658 -10.30 -7.48 21.81
CA VAL A 658 -10.36 -6.17 21.14
C VAL A 658 -9.36 -6.08 19.98
N ASN A 659 -8.12 -6.53 20.18
CA ASN A 659 -7.08 -6.45 19.16
C ASN A 659 -7.36 -7.39 17.98
N ALA A 660 -7.79 -8.62 18.26
CA ALA A 660 -8.16 -9.56 17.19
C ALA A 660 -9.34 -9.03 16.35
N LYS A 661 -10.33 -8.39 16.98
CA LYS A 661 -11.44 -7.74 16.27
C LYS A 661 -10.98 -6.55 15.44
N LYS A 662 -10.16 -5.68 16.01
CA LYS A 662 -9.70 -4.43 15.37
C LYS A 662 -8.77 -4.71 14.19
N ASP A 663 -7.76 -5.56 14.40
CA ASP A 663 -6.64 -5.69 13.47
C ASP A 663 -6.84 -6.86 12.49
N LEU A 664 -7.51 -7.95 12.92
CA LEU A 664 -7.79 -9.12 12.09
C LEU A 664 -9.23 -9.20 11.60
N GLY A 665 -10.14 -8.36 12.11
CA GLY A 665 -11.58 -8.49 11.84
C GLY A 665 -12.19 -9.77 12.43
N PHE A 666 -11.52 -10.40 13.39
CA PHE A 666 -11.92 -11.69 13.94
C PHE A 666 -12.81 -11.54 15.19
N ILE A 667 -13.93 -12.25 15.19
CA ILE A 667 -14.78 -12.49 16.36
C ILE A 667 -15.25 -13.94 16.29
N ALA A 668 -15.22 -14.67 17.41
CA ALA A 668 -15.80 -15.99 17.52
C ALA A 668 -17.33 -15.92 17.32
N THR A 669 -17.89 -16.84 16.52
CA THR A 669 -19.33 -16.83 16.21
C THR A 669 -20.04 -18.08 16.69
N THR A 670 -19.31 -19.09 17.17
CA THR A 670 -19.90 -20.33 17.66
C THR A 670 -20.16 -20.23 19.16
N SER A 671 -21.43 -20.29 19.55
CA SER A 671 -21.79 -20.40 20.97
C SER A 671 -21.32 -21.74 21.56
N LEU A 672 -21.11 -21.77 22.88
CA LEU A 672 -20.75 -23.00 23.59
C LEU A 672 -21.75 -24.14 23.34
N GLU A 673 -23.06 -23.85 23.39
CA GLU A 673 -24.10 -24.86 23.17
C GLU A 673 -24.03 -25.45 21.75
N THR A 674 -23.86 -24.60 20.73
CA THR A 674 -23.72 -25.03 19.34
C THR A 674 -22.47 -25.89 19.13
N GLY A 675 -21.32 -25.46 19.65
CA GLY A 675 -20.07 -26.20 19.53
C GLY A 675 -20.14 -27.55 20.23
N VAL A 676 -20.76 -27.62 21.42
CA VAL A 676 -20.96 -28.87 22.15
C VAL A 676 -21.83 -29.85 21.38
N LYS A 677 -22.93 -29.40 20.77
CA LYS A 677 -23.77 -30.27 19.91
C LYS A 677 -22.97 -30.88 18.77
N LYS A 678 -22.21 -30.05 18.03
CA LYS A 678 -21.33 -30.52 16.95
C LYS A 678 -20.28 -31.51 17.45
N LEU A 679 -19.68 -31.26 18.61
CA LEU A 679 -18.71 -32.18 19.22
C LEU A 679 -19.34 -33.54 19.55
N ILE A 680 -20.52 -33.56 20.16
CA ILE A 680 -21.24 -34.79 20.50
C ILE A 680 -21.60 -35.57 19.24
N GLU A 681 -22.13 -34.90 18.21
CA GLU A 681 -22.47 -35.50 16.93
C GLU A 681 -21.25 -36.13 16.24
N TRP A 682 -20.14 -35.40 16.19
CA TRP A 682 -18.89 -35.93 15.63
C TRP A 682 -18.41 -37.16 16.43
N ARG A 683 -18.37 -37.06 17.77
CA ARG A 683 -17.89 -38.15 18.62
C ARG A 683 -18.74 -39.40 18.50
N LYS A 684 -20.07 -39.27 18.38
CA LYS A 684 -20.98 -40.41 18.13
C LYS A 684 -20.65 -41.11 16.82
N LYS A 685 -20.34 -40.37 15.75
CA LYS A 685 -19.91 -40.94 14.46
C LYS A 685 -18.56 -41.64 14.58
N THR A 686 -17.60 -41.04 15.29
CA THR A 686 -16.25 -41.63 15.49
C THR A 686 -16.31 -42.94 16.27
N LYS A 687 -16.99 -42.97 17.43
CA LYS A 687 -17.15 -44.20 18.23
C LYS A 687 -17.91 -45.31 17.48
N LYS A 688 -18.90 -44.96 16.66
CA LYS A 688 -19.63 -45.93 15.84
C LYS A 688 -18.71 -46.59 14.81
N ASN A 689 -17.82 -45.81 14.19
CA ASN A 689 -16.87 -46.32 13.21
C ASN A 689 -15.79 -47.21 13.84
N GLU A 690 -15.31 -46.88 15.05
CA GLU A 690 -14.35 -47.71 15.81
C GLU A 690 -14.95 -49.09 16.17
N ASN A 691 -16.25 -49.17 16.47
CA ASN A 691 -16.93 -50.43 16.80
C ASN A 691 -17.29 -51.31 15.58
N THR A 692 -17.18 -50.81 14.34
CA THR A 692 -17.42 -51.58 13.10
C THR A 692 -16.16 -52.14 12.45
N VAL A 693 -14.98 -51.83 12.99
CA VAL A 693 -13.66 -52.27 12.46
C VAL A 693 -13.01 -53.33 13.37
N ASN A 694 -13.64 -53.68 14.50
CA ASN A 694 -13.24 -54.78 15.38
C ASN A 694 -14.06 -56.05 15.11
#